data_AF-A0A832V4P7-F1
#
_entry.id   AF-A0A832V4P7-F1
#
_cell.length_a   1.000
_cell.length_b   1.000
_cell.length_c   1.000
_cell.angle_alpha   90.00
_cell.angle_beta   90.00
_cell.angle_gamma   90.00
#
_symmetry.space_group_name_H-M   'P 1'
#
loop_
_entity.id
_entity.type
_entity.pdbx_description
1 polymer ?
#
loop_
_entity_poly.entity_id
_entity_poly.type
_entity_poly.pdbx_seq_one_letter_code
_entity_poly.pdbx_strand_id
1 'polypeptide(L)'
;MAKELKLQLLQEDGQKGHAHECGTESCNCGSHTSKLGQEPKIENITASKTENIVETKAKAKTLKVVLCTTPLDIQLDRGFGEYPRMPKVAIMSIYQFLEEAGYAPDYYDIDTLLPSDNEMFEYFKSSQPEVAGISAVVSSAYASVKKITKIIREASPNTLIVLGGYMGASANILLRKTNVDLVVLGDGENPLVSLCDYLEDNGKKINKKELLKIRGLAFLDEDGEMELTGYADTKLKNANYLPNYDIHAKGCLGNYELMEKAFFRETKDCPDFNHDPKAFEPDRNPKMVSLLSTKGCVARCTFCQRFSRGYFVGNIEAMDTYLRDVKEKYNVGAVLVADENFGSDQNFAYALAGLMKKHGLIWFAGGVRVTSVKPEDIQYYKDHGCVMIRFGVESGCQKILDVMEKKITVKNLMNAFTASRNAGLYPGLGFCLGMPGETNETIMESGRFIAEVALMYGVPPQNIFTGFPYAMPFPGTPLYQYGQLQGVIGTSVDDEEKYLLHVSDIYPVKENYINLSGSSMKDAIFWNFLARYEAMRHYYNNPLSKETVKGKKRETTVKAAISQLTFKNFLRHLFNPITTLNAILICSPLVAKISGPWFYSLMRNLLWTEYKIKNLFRKKKDFCPDKVELPKDIDISKGLRHIVEKLKEARTGTQTKTDKNVDILLLGR
;
A
#
# COMPACT_ATOMS: atom_id res chain seq x y z
N MET A 1 25.20 17.78 -9.71
CA MET A 1 23.95 17.45 -8.99
C MET A 1 23.91 16.06 -8.36
N ALA A 2 23.53 14.95 -9.03
CA ALA A 2 23.46 13.62 -8.36
C ALA A 2 24.80 13.13 -7.79
N LYS A 3 25.92 13.53 -8.43
CA LYS A 3 27.29 13.30 -7.94
C LYS A 3 27.68 14.16 -6.73
N GLU A 4 27.17 15.38 -6.64
CA GLU A 4 27.39 16.28 -5.49
C GLU A 4 26.57 15.85 -4.28
N LEU A 5 25.33 15.37 -4.51
CA LEU A 5 24.49 14.77 -3.48
C LEU A 5 25.16 13.53 -2.85
N LYS A 6 25.84 12.72 -3.67
CA LYS A 6 26.63 11.57 -3.19
C LYS A 6 27.85 11.99 -2.36
N LEU A 7 28.48 13.12 -2.69
CA LEU A 7 29.64 13.63 -1.94
C LEU A 7 29.24 14.19 -0.57
N GLN A 8 28.08 14.84 -0.47
CA GLN A 8 27.56 15.33 0.81
C GLN A 8 27.14 14.18 1.73
N LEU A 9 26.48 13.14 1.19
CA LEU A 9 26.10 11.95 1.96
C LEU A 9 27.32 11.16 2.47
N LEU A 10 28.43 11.14 1.73
CA LEU A 10 29.66 10.46 2.15
C LEU A 10 30.46 11.26 3.20
N GLN A 11 30.26 12.57 3.30
CA GLN A 11 30.91 13.40 4.31
C GLN A 11 30.21 13.32 5.67
N GLU A 12 28.91 13.01 5.71
CA GLU A 12 28.15 12.77 6.94
C GLU A 12 28.39 11.36 7.53
N ASP A 13 28.64 10.34 6.69
CA ASP A 13 28.98 8.98 7.13
C ASP A 13 30.44 8.83 7.65
N GLY A 14 31.28 9.86 7.49
CA GLY A 14 32.71 9.84 7.81
C GLY A 14 33.08 9.95 9.30
N GLN A 15 32.12 10.16 10.21
CA GLN A 15 32.38 10.23 11.65
C GLN A 15 31.62 9.13 12.41
N LYS A 16 32.20 7.93 12.38
CA LYS A 16 32.14 6.81 13.35
C LYS A 16 31.90 5.47 12.64
N GLY A 17 33.00 4.84 12.22
CA GLY A 17 33.02 3.45 11.79
C GLY A 17 34.45 2.97 11.69
N HIS A 18 35.01 2.45 12.79
CA HIS A 18 36.22 1.62 12.72
C HIS A 18 35.86 0.32 12.00
N ALA A 19 36.25 0.22 10.72
CA ALA A 19 36.25 -1.02 9.98
C ALA A 19 37.49 -1.83 10.39
N HIS A 20 37.27 -3.02 10.95
CA HIS A 20 38.29 -4.06 10.99
C HIS A 20 38.41 -4.67 9.58
N GLU A 21 39.49 -4.34 8.88
CA GLU A 21 39.97 -5.10 7.73
C GLU A 21 40.54 -6.43 8.22
N CYS A 22 40.05 -7.55 7.68
CA CYS A 22 40.75 -8.84 7.77
C CYS A 22 41.25 -9.18 6.37
N GLY A 23 42.58 -9.09 6.24
CA GLY A 23 43.31 -9.36 5.03
C GLY A 23 43.27 -10.83 4.62
N THR A 24 43.36 -11.00 3.31
CA THR A 24 43.66 -12.24 2.60
C THR A 24 44.98 -12.84 3.08
N GLU A 25 44.97 -14.11 3.50
CA GLU A 25 46.13 -14.99 3.34
C GLU A 25 45.71 -16.44 3.07
N SER A 26 46.46 -17.04 2.17
CA SER A 26 46.37 -18.34 1.51
C SER A 26 46.17 -19.56 2.42
N CYS A 27 45.37 -20.54 1.96
CA CYS A 27 45.81 -21.93 2.04
C CYS A 27 45.21 -22.85 0.98
N ASN A 28 46.10 -23.70 0.45
CA ASN A 28 45.97 -24.60 -0.69
C ASN A 28 44.77 -25.56 -0.67
N CYS A 29 44.13 -25.68 -1.83
CA CYS A 29 43.30 -26.82 -2.19
C CYS A 29 44.20 -27.99 -2.67
N GLY A 30 44.19 -29.08 -1.91
CA GLY A 30 44.75 -30.38 -2.30
C GLY A 30 43.62 -31.39 -2.51
N SER A 31 43.64 -32.00 -3.69
CA SER A 31 42.77 -33.06 -4.21
C SER A 31 42.53 -34.25 -3.26
N HIS A 32 41.29 -34.73 -3.18
CA HIS A 32 41.01 -36.17 -3.21
C HIS A 32 39.59 -36.50 -3.69
N THR A 33 39.55 -37.41 -4.65
CA THR A 33 38.41 -38.01 -5.32
C THR A 33 37.74 -39.11 -4.50
N SER A 34 36.43 -39.25 -4.69
CA SER A 34 35.59 -40.46 -4.61
C SER A 34 35.58 -41.31 -3.33
N LYS A 35 34.39 -41.45 -2.73
CA LYS A 35 33.67 -42.74 -2.64
C LYS A 35 32.24 -42.56 -2.12
N LEU A 36 31.30 -43.06 -2.92
CA LEU A 36 29.91 -43.34 -2.58
C LEU A 36 29.84 -44.50 -1.57
N GLY A 37 28.84 -44.42 -0.70
CA GLY A 37 28.20 -45.59 -0.08
C GLY A 37 28.57 -45.82 1.39
N GLN A 38 27.67 -45.40 2.30
CA GLN A 38 27.14 -46.19 3.41
C GLN A 38 26.20 -45.32 4.26
N GLU A 39 24.93 -45.74 4.36
CA GLU A 39 23.96 -45.22 5.34
C GLU A 39 24.44 -45.51 6.77
N PRO A 40 24.33 -44.57 7.73
CA PRO A 40 24.46 -44.90 9.13
C PRO A 40 23.09 -45.20 9.75
N LYS A 41 23.08 -46.34 10.45
CA LYS A 41 22.01 -46.89 11.27
C LYS A 41 21.52 -45.93 12.35
N ILE A 42 20.21 -45.98 12.57
CA ILE A 42 19.51 -45.41 13.71
C ILE A 42 19.89 -46.21 14.96
N GLU A 43 20.55 -45.56 15.93
CA GLU A 43 20.67 -46.06 17.30
C GLU A 43 19.75 -45.25 18.23
N ASN A 44 18.79 -45.96 18.81
CA ASN A 44 17.95 -45.48 19.91
C ASN A 44 18.82 -45.27 21.15
N ILE A 45 18.94 -44.02 21.63
CA ILE A 45 19.38 -43.75 23.00
C ILE A 45 18.20 -43.17 23.78
N THR A 46 17.86 -43.94 24.80
CA THR A 46 16.80 -43.79 25.79
C THR A 46 16.92 -42.54 26.65
N ALA A 47 15.76 -42.07 27.09
CA ALA A 47 15.56 -41.05 28.10
C ALA A 47 16.38 -41.28 29.39
N SER A 48 17.14 -40.27 29.82
CA SER A 48 17.16 -39.78 31.21
C SER A 48 18.16 -38.64 31.34
N LYS A 49 17.66 -37.43 31.64
CA LYS A 49 18.24 -36.44 32.56
C LYS A 49 17.27 -35.27 32.63
N THR A 50 16.29 -35.41 33.51
CA THR A 50 15.52 -34.31 34.09
C THR A 50 16.49 -33.46 34.89
N GLU A 51 17.02 -32.41 34.28
CA GLU A 51 17.58 -31.30 35.04
C GLU A 51 16.40 -30.51 35.63
N ASN A 52 16.44 -30.34 36.94
CA ASN A 52 15.47 -29.57 37.72
C ASN A 52 15.45 -28.12 37.23
N ILE A 53 14.53 -27.81 36.32
CA ILE A 53 14.07 -26.44 36.12
C ILE A 53 13.29 -26.09 37.38
N VAL A 54 13.93 -25.33 38.26
CA VAL A 54 13.21 -24.59 39.30
C VAL A 54 12.29 -23.63 38.55
N GLU A 55 11.01 -23.99 38.43
CA GLU A 55 9.95 -23.05 38.09
C GLU A 55 9.88 -22.00 39.20
N THR A 56 10.72 -20.96 39.11
CA THR A 56 10.39 -19.68 39.68
C THR A 56 9.10 -19.25 38.99
N LYS A 57 7.96 -19.45 39.64
CA LYS A 57 6.69 -18.84 39.26
C LYS A 57 6.96 -17.36 39.05
N ALA A 58 7.05 -16.93 37.80
CA ALA A 58 7.19 -15.52 37.46
C ALA A 58 6.06 -14.78 38.17
N LYS A 59 6.43 -13.74 38.92
CA LYS A 59 5.46 -12.89 39.62
C LYS A 59 4.49 -12.36 38.56
N ALA A 60 3.20 -12.66 38.70
CA ALA A 60 2.19 -12.16 37.78
C ALA A 60 2.28 -10.64 37.73
N LYS A 61 2.52 -10.09 36.55
CA LYS A 61 2.72 -8.65 36.38
C LYS A 61 1.37 -7.95 36.46
N THR A 62 1.36 -6.75 37.03
CA THR A 62 0.12 -6.06 37.41
C THR A 62 -0.21 -4.85 36.53
N LEU A 63 0.73 -4.40 35.69
CA LEU A 63 0.54 -3.30 34.77
C LEU A 63 -0.65 -3.54 33.83
N LYS A 64 -1.60 -2.59 33.82
CA LYS A 64 -2.72 -2.62 32.87
C LYS A 64 -2.31 -2.01 31.53
N VAL A 65 -2.20 -2.86 30.51
CA VAL A 65 -1.82 -2.46 29.16
C VAL A 65 -3.00 -2.63 28.22
N VAL A 66 -3.34 -1.59 27.46
CA VAL A 66 -4.29 -1.65 26.35
C VAL A 66 -3.53 -1.40 25.05
N LEU A 67 -3.69 -2.26 24.07
CA LEU A 67 -3.23 -2.05 22.70
C LEU A 67 -4.41 -1.62 21.82
N CYS A 68 -4.23 -0.63 20.94
CA CYS A 68 -5.27 -0.21 20.01
C CYS A 68 -4.74 0.15 18.61
N THR A 69 -5.60 -0.01 17.59
CA THR A 69 -5.29 0.33 16.20
C THR A 69 -5.73 1.75 15.87
N THR A 70 -5.21 2.31 14.78
CA THR A 70 -5.74 3.54 14.18
C THR A 70 -6.59 3.21 12.95
N PRO A 71 -7.75 3.85 12.75
CA PRO A 71 -8.50 3.68 11.52
C PRO A 71 -7.69 4.16 10.31
N LEU A 72 -7.62 3.33 9.28
CA LEU A 72 -6.91 3.62 8.04
C LEU A 72 -7.79 4.33 7.00
N ASP A 73 -9.11 4.13 7.08
CA ASP A 73 -10.10 4.72 6.19
C ASP A 73 -11.23 5.37 7.01
N ILE A 74 -11.22 6.71 7.11
CA ILE A 74 -12.22 7.47 7.88
C ILE A 74 -13.56 7.56 7.10
N GLN A 75 -13.55 7.34 5.78
CA GLN A 75 -14.69 7.59 4.88
C GLN A 75 -15.37 6.35 4.30
N LEU A 76 -15.01 5.13 4.72
CA LEU A 76 -15.77 3.97 4.29
C LEU A 76 -17.03 3.85 5.14
N ASP A 77 -18.18 3.93 4.47
CA ASP A 77 -19.39 3.23 4.89
C ASP A 77 -18.97 1.82 5.36
N ARG A 78 -19.66 1.20 6.33
CA ARG A 78 -19.25 -0.11 6.91
C ARG A 78 -19.13 -1.25 5.86
N GLY A 79 -19.38 -0.96 4.59
CA GLY A 79 -19.02 -1.78 3.44
C GLY A 79 -17.55 -2.14 3.44
N PHE A 80 -17.27 -3.31 4.01
CA PHE A 80 -16.06 -4.07 3.78
C PHE A 80 -15.85 -4.14 2.24
N GLY A 81 -14.72 -3.66 1.71
CA GLY A 81 -14.44 -3.58 0.26
C GLY A 81 -14.33 -4.93 -0.45
N GLU A 82 -13.83 -4.95 -1.69
CA GLU A 82 -13.66 -6.19 -2.49
C GLU A 82 -12.56 -7.14 -1.95
N TYR A 83 -11.70 -6.64 -1.07
CA TYR A 83 -10.55 -7.37 -0.51
C TYR A 83 -10.72 -7.57 0.99
N PRO A 84 -10.22 -8.70 1.55
CA PRO A 84 -10.11 -8.87 2.98
C PRO A 84 -9.16 -7.82 3.57
N ARG A 85 -9.52 -7.27 4.73
CA ARG A 85 -8.64 -6.34 5.43
C ARG A 85 -7.32 -7.03 5.74
N MET A 86 -6.24 -6.25 5.70
CA MET A 86 -4.93 -6.71 6.11
C MET A 86 -4.97 -7.09 7.60
N PRO A 87 -4.60 -8.33 7.97
CA PRO A 87 -4.50 -8.71 9.36
C PRO A 87 -3.51 -7.81 10.09
N LYS A 88 -3.80 -7.46 11.35
CA LYS A 88 -3.00 -6.49 12.10
C LYS A 88 -1.81 -7.16 12.79
N VAL A 89 -1.02 -7.92 12.01
CA VAL A 89 0.06 -8.79 12.51
C VAL A 89 1.07 -8.08 13.43
N ALA A 90 1.35 -6.79 13.21
CA ALA A 90 2.29 -6.04 14.05
C ALA A 90 1.78 -5.88 15.49
N ILE A 91 0.53 -5.45 15.69
CA ILE A 91 -0.01 -5.27 17.03
C ILE A 91 -0.25 -6.62 17.73
N MET A 92 -0.52 -7.67 16.96
CA MET A 92 -0.69 -9.03 17.47
C MET A 92 0.63 -9.66 17.92
N SER A 93 1.71 -9.43 17.16
CA SER A 93 3.07 -9.80 17.56
C SER A 93 3.41 -9.15 18.91
N ILE A 94 3.11 -7.87 19.06
CA ILE A 94 3.31 -7.14 20.33
C ILE A 94 2.43 -7.72 21.45
N TYR A 95 1.17 -8.03 21.18
CA TYR A 95 0.25 -8.68 22.14
C TYR A 95 0.85 -9.98 22.68
N GLN A 96 1.33 -10.85 21.79
CA GLN A 96 1.94 -12.13 22.15
C GLN A 96 3.23 -11.96 22.97
N PHE A 97 4.11 -11.03 22.59
CA PHE A 97 5.33 -10.74 23.35
C PHE A 97 5.04 -10.25 24.77
N LEU A 98 3.99 -9.44 24.94
CA LEU A 98 3.53 -9.02 26.26
C LEU A 98 2.97 -10.20 27.08
N GLU A 99 2.18 -11.09 26.46
CA GLU A 99 1.69 -12.32 27.10
C GLU A 99 2.84 -13.25 27.53
N GLU A 100 3.82 -13.48 26.65
CA GLU A 100 5.03 -14.28 26.94
C GLU A 100 5.86 -13.65 28.07
N ALA A 101 5.89 -12.33 28.16
CA ALA A 101 6.53 -11.60 29.25
C ALA A 101 5.71 -11.59 30.56
N GLY A 102 4.54 -12.23 30.60
CA GLY A 102 3.70 -12.38 31.79
C GLY A 102 2.70 -11.23 32.04
N TYR A 103 2.45 -10.37 31.04
CA TYR A 103 1.37 -9.39 31.08
C TYR A 103 0.08 -9.97 30.51
N ALA A 104 -1.06 -9.35 30.84
CA ALA A 104 -2.36 -9.66 30.24
C ALA A 104 -2.88 -8.41 29.53
N PRO A 105 -2.39 -8.09 28.32
CA PRO A 105 -2.84 -6.91 27.59
C PRO A 105 -4.28 -7.07 27.10
N ASP A 106 -5.03 -5.97 27.15
CA ASP A 106 -6.28 -5.80 26.42
C ASP A 106 -5.98 -5.35 24.98
N TYR A 107 -6.88 -5.67 24.05
CA TYR A 107 -6.78 -5.24 22.65
C TYR A 107 -8.10 -4.58 22.23
N TYR A 108 -8.01 -3.39 21.64
CA TYR A 108 -9.15 -2.61 21.15
C TYR A 108 -8.94 -2.21 19.68
N ASP A 109 -9.56 -2.94 18.76
CA ASP A 109 -9.38 -2.77 17.32
C ASP A 109 -10.30 -1.68 16.76
N ILE A 110 -9.93 -0.41 17.01
CA ILE A 110 -10.65 0.78 16.57
C ILE A 110 -10.87 0.78 15.04
N ASP A 111 -9.89 0.33 14.26
CA ASP A 111 -10.01 0.27 12.79
C ASP A 111 -11.13 -0.67 12.34
N THR A 112 -11.25 -1.83 12.98
CA THR A 112 -12.29 -2.82 12.64
C THR A 112 -13.65 -2.45 13.25
N LEU A 113 -13.68 -1.96 14.49
CA LEU A 113 -14.89 -1.60 15.22
C LEU A 113 -15.55 -0.31 14.69
N LEU A 114 -14.75 0.65 14.21
CA LEU A 114 -15.17 2.00 13.83
C LEU A 114 -16.09 2.66 14.90
N PRO A 115 -15.67 2.70 16.18
CA PRO A 115 -16.46 3.27 17.26
C PRO A 115 -16.62 4.79 17.10
N SER A 116 -17.71 5.32 17.63
CA SER A 116 -17.88 6.74 17.86
C SER A 116 -16.92 7.27 18.93
N ASP A 117 -16.71 8.59 18.96
CA ASP A 117 -15.84 9.26 19.93
C ASP A 117 -16.27 8.96 21.37
N ASN A 118 -17.58 8.89 21.61
CA ASN A 118 -18.13 8.59 22.92
C ASN A 118 -17.91 7.12 23.33
N GLU A 119 -18.04 6.18 22.40
CA GLU A 119 -17.74 4.77 22.67
C GLU A 119 -16.26 4.57 23.01
N MET A 120 -15.35 5.24 22.28
CA MET A 120 -13.93 5.23 22.62
C MET A 120 -13.67 5.85 23.99
N PHE A 121 -14.28 6.99 24.29
CA PHE A 121 -14.14 7.67 25.58
C PHE A 121 -14.59 6.77 26.74
N GLU A 122 -15.77 6.16 26.66
CA GLU A 122 -16.28 5.27 27.72
C GLU A 122 -15.44 3.99 27.87
N TYR A 123 -14.89 3.45 26.77
CA TYR A 123 -13.95 2.32 26.83
C TYR A 123 -12.68 2.68 27.61
N PHE A 124 -12.00 3.79 27.29
CA PHE A 124 -10.78 4.20 28.00
C PHE A 124 -11.06 4.67 29.43
N LYS A 125 -12.23 5.26 29.67
CA LYS A 125 -12.65 5.70 31.00
C LYS A 125 -12.92 4.52 31.93
N SER A 126 -13.49 3.43 31.42
CA SER A 126 -13.75 2.22 32.21
C SER A 126 -12.51 1.34 32.40
N SER A 127 -11.68 1.19 31.37
CA SER A 127 -10.45 0.37 31.44
C SER A 127 -9.35 1.01 32.29
N GLN A 128 -9.23 2.35 32.29
CA GLN A 128 -8.15 3.10 32.97
C GLN A 128 -6.77 2.45 32.77
N PRO A 129 -6.28 2.34 31.52
CA PRO A 129 -4.99 1.71 31.27
C PRO A 129 -3.85 2.54 31.83
N GLU A 130 -2.81 1.86 32.28
CA GLU A 130 -1.57 2.48 32.72
C GLU A 130 -0.65 2.73 31.53
N VAL A 131 -0.73 1.86 30.52
CA VAL A 131 -0.10 2.04 29.21
C VAL A 131 -1.12 1.82 28.11
N ALA A 132 -1.24 2.78 27.18
CA ALA A 132 -2.00 2.62 25.94
C ALA A 132 -1.02 2.60 24.75
N GLY A 133 -0.86 1.42 24.13
CA GLY A 133 -0.04 1.22 22.94
C GLY A 133 -0.85 1.41 21.65
N ILE A 134 -0.54 2.43 20.87
CA ILE A 134 -1.23 2.75 19.62
C ILE A 134 -0.40 2.27 18.42
N SER A 135 -0.97 1.39 17.59
CA SER A 135 -0.37 0.95 16.33
C SER A 135 -0.85 1.80 15.16
N ALA A 136 0.00 2.74 14.70
CA ALA A 136 -0.29 3.67 13.61
C ALA A 136 0.52 3.35 12.34
N VAL A 137 -0.14 2.69 11.37
CA VAL A 137 0.53 1.92 10.29
C VAL A 137 0.94 2.76 9.07
N VAL A 138 0.45 3.99 8.91
CA VAL A 138 0.79 4.85 7.75
C VAL A 138 0.75 6.32 8.15
N SER A 139 1.48 7.17 7.44
CA SER A 139 1.48 8.61 7.70
C SER A 139 0.12 9.29 7.56
N SER A 140 -0.81 8.71 6.81
CA SER A 140 -2.20 9.18 6.76
C SER A 140 -2.99 8.93 8.06
N ALA A 141 -2.45 8.20 9.03
CA ALA A 141 -3.13 8.01 10.30
C ALA A 141 -3.06 9.23 11.25
N TYR A 142 -2.32 10.30 10.92
CA TYR A 142 -2.03 11.39 11.86
C TYR A 142 -3.29 12.06 12.45
N ALA A 143 -4.30 12.36 11.64
CA ALA A 143 -5.55 12.95 12.15
C ALA A 143 -6.26 12.01 13.13
N SER A 144 -6.30 10.71 12.83
CA SER A 144 -6.86 9.67 13.70
C SER A 144 -6.06 9.54 14.99
N VAL A 145 -4.72 9.54 14.91
CA VAL A 145 -3.84 9.53 16.08
C VAL A 145 -4.14 10.71 16.98
N LYS A 146 -4.14 11.93 16.44
CA LYS A 146 -4.38 13.16 17.21
C LYS A 146 -5.74 13.13 17.92
N LYS A 147 -6.76 12.60 17.26
CA LYS A 147 -8.10 12.39 17.83
C LYS A 147 -8.09 11.35 18.95
N ILE A 148 -7.55 10.16 18.69
CA ILE A 148 -7.53 9.04 19.64
C ILE A 148 -6.73 9.42 20.89
N THR A 149 -5.55 10.01 20.74
CA THR A 149 -4.70 10.38 21.88
C THR A 149 -5.36 11.42 22.77
N LYS A 150 -6.12 12.34 22.17
CA LYS A 150 -6.92 13.33 22.91
C LYS A 150 -8.02 12.66 23.73
N ILE A 151 -8.77 11.74 23.11
CA ILE A 151 -9.84 10.98 23.79
C ILE A 151 -9.27 10.16 24.95
N ILE A 152 -8.14 9.47 24.75
CA ILE A 152 -7.47 8.71 25.81
C ILE A 152 -7.08 9.65 26.96
N ARG A 153 -6.46 10.79 26.68
CA ARG A 153 -6.03 11.74 27.72
C ARG A 153 -7.20 12.32 28.50
N GLU A 154 -8.35 12.57 27.86
CA GLU A 154 -9.56 13.06 28.52
C GLU A 154 -10.24 11.96 29.38
N ALA A 155 -10.23 10.70 28.90
CA ALA A 155 -10.89 9.57 29.56
C ALA A 155 -10.05 8.96 30.69
N SER A 156 -8.73 8.91 30.52
CA SER A 156 -7.77 8.36 31.49
C SER A 156 -6.50 9.25 31.53
N PRO A 157 -6.51 10.32 32.34
CA PRO A 157 -5.46 11.34 32.33
C PRO A 157 -4.05 10.85 32.68
N ASN A 158 -3.95 9.75 33.43
CA ASN A 158 -2.68 9.18 33.90
C ASN A 158 -2.11 8.09 32.99
N THR A 159 -2.80 7.74 31.90
CA THR A 159 -2.29 6.76 30.93
C THR A 159 -1.00 7.24 30.29
N LEU A 160 -0.01 6.36 30.23
CA LEU A 160 1.15 6.53 29.38
C LEU A 160 0.79 6.14 27.94
N ILE A 161 0.78 7.11 27.04
CA ILE A 161 0.41 6.92 25.64
C ILE A 161 1.66 6.65 24.82
N VAL A 162 1.81 5.41 24.34
CA VAL A 162 2.95 4.94 23.56
C VAL A 162 2.50 4.68 22.13
N LEU A 163 3.16 5.27 21.13
CA LEU A 163 2.80 5.08 19.73
C LEU A 163 3.90 4.36 18.96
N GLY A 164 3.52 3.35 18.17
CA GLY A 164 4.40 2.66 17.23
C GLY A 164 3.82 2.57 15.81
N GLY A 165 4.53 1.86 14.94
CA GLY A 165 4.19 1.75 13.51
C GLY A 165 4.85 2.83 12.64
N TYR A 166 4.51 2.89 11.36
CA TYR A 166 5.19 3.73 10.36
C TYR A 166 5.15 5.23 10.70
N MET A 167 4.14 5.66 11.47
CA MET A 167 4.07 7.02 12.02
C MET A 167 5.25 7.40 12.93
N GLY A 168 6.01 6.42 13.45
CA GLY A 168 7.22 6.68 14.22
C GLY A 168 8.29 7.46 13.45
N ALA A 169 8.25 7.48 12.11
CA ALA A 169 9.09 8.35 11.28
C ALA A 169 8.82 9.86 11.53
N SER A 170 7.66 10.19 12.10
CA SER A 170 7.21 11.53 12.49
C SER A 170 7.19 11.71 14.01
N ALA A 171 8.14 11.11 14.73
CA ALA A 171 8.20 11.19 16.20
C ALA A 171 8.19 12.64 16.73
N ASN A 172 8.87 13.57 16.06
CA ASN A 172 8.94 14.98 16.48
C ASN A 172 7.57 15.64 16.60
N ILE A 173 6.79 15.53 15.52
CA ILE A 173 5.48 16.14 15.46
C ILE A 173 4.50 15.41 16.38
N LEU A 174 4.57 14.08 16.46
CA LEU A 174 3.74 13.29 17.38
C LEU A 174 3.91 13.75 18.82
N LEU A 175 5.15 13.83 19.31
CA LEU A 175 5.44 14.20 20.70
C LEU A 175 5.08 15.66 21.02
N ARG A 176 5.10 16.56 20.03
CA ARG A 176 4.88 18.00 20.24
C ARG A 176 3.44 18.48 20.00
N LYS A 177 2.69 17.81 19.12
CA LYS A 177 1.37 18.28 18.65
C LYS A 177 0.22 17.29 18.90
N THR A 178 0.51 16.17 19.56
CA THR A 178 -0.49 15.21 20.03
C THR A 178 -0.35 14.99 21.54
N ASN A 179 -1.08 14.02 22.10
CA ASN A 179 -0.95 13.64 23.51
C ASN A 179 -0.08 12.38 23.72
N VAL A 180 0.66 11.96 22.69
CA VAL A 180 1.63 10.85 22.78
C VAL A 180 2.79 11.23 23.69
N ASP A 181 3.12 10.35 24.64
CA ASP A 181 4.21 10.56 25.59
C ASP A 181 5.53 9.95 25.09
N LEU A 182 5.46 8.78 24.45
CA LEU A 182 6.61 8.04 23.92
C LEU A 182 6.31 7.49 22.54
N VAL A 183 7.31 7.47 21.66
CA VAL A 183 7.22 6.86 20.33
C VAL A 183 8.20 5.69 20.25
N VAL A 184 7.73 4.55 19.77
CA VAL A 184 8.56 3.38 19.50
C VAL A 184 9.11 3.45 18.07
N LEU A 185 10.42 3.32 17.94
CA LEU A 185 11.16 3.42 16.67
C LEU A 185 11.48 2.03 16.12
N GLY A 186 10.90 1.72 14.96
CA GLY A 186 11.03 0.39 14.36
C GLY A 186 10.25 -0.66 15.15
N ASP A 187 10.73 -1.90 15.10
CA ASP A 187 10.00 -3.04 15.65
C ASP A 187 9.76 -2.89 17.17
N GLY A 188 8.50 -3.02 17.58
CA GLY A 188 8.02 -2.61 18.90
C GLY A 188 7.89 -3.73 19.92
N GLU A 189 8.10 -4.97 19.51
CA GLU A 189 8.02 -6.17 20.34
C GLU A 189 8.92 -6.05 21.59
N ASN A 190 10.23 -5.86 21.40
CA ASN A 190 11.18 -5.74 22.51
C ASN A 190 11.09 -4.39 23.26
N PRO A 191 11.03 -3.22 22.58
CA PRO A 191 10.95 -1.93 23.26
C PRO A 191 9.74 -1.79 24.19
N LEU A 192 8.55 -2.25 23.76
CA LEU A 192 7.36 -2.12 24.58
C LEU A 192 7.41 -3.03 25.81
N VAL A 193 7.84 -4.29 25.66
CA VAL A 193 8.05 -5.19 26.80
C VAL A 193 9.06 -4.60 27.78
N SER A 194 10.21 -4.12 27.29
CA SER A 194 11.24 -3.50 28.15
C SER A 194 10.73 -2.26 28.88
N LEU A 195 9.88 -1.46 28.23
CA LEU A 195 9.23 -0.31 28.85
C LEU A 195 8.24 -0.74 29.93
N CYS A 196 7.41 -1.75 29.68
CA CYS A 196 6.49 -2.28 30.67
C CYS A 196 7.23 -2.88 31.87
N ASP A 197 8.34 -3.60 31.65
CA ASP A 197 9.18 -4.18 32.71
C ASP A 197 9.76 -3.09 33.60
N TYR A 198 10.33 -2.06 32.96
CA TYR A 198 10.81 -0.87 33.65
C TYR A 198 9.72 -0.22 34.51
N LEU A 199 8.49 -0.09 34.00
CA LEU A 199 7.38 0.51 34.76
C LEU A 199 6.96 -0.37 35.94
N GLU A 200 6.92 -1.69 35.77
CA GLU A 200 6.59 -2.63 36.86
C GLU A 200 7.62 -2.53 37.99
N ASP A 201 8.91 -2.49 37.65
CA ASP A 201 10.01 -2.44 38.60
C ASP A 201 10.15 -1.08 39.33
N ASN A 202 9.73 0.00 38.68
CA ASN A 202 9.88 1.37 39.18
C ASN A 202 8.57 1.99 39.71
N GLY A 203 7.59 1.16 40.05
CA GLY A 203 6.33 1.62 40.63
C GLY A 203 5.57 2.59 39.71
N LYS A 204 5.63 2.33 38.39
CA LYS A 204 4.97 3.07 37.31
C LYS A 204 5.44 4.52 37.14
N LYS A 205 6.60 4.86 37.70
CA LYS A 205 7.20 6.19 37.57
C LYS A 205 8.17 6.25 36.40
N ILE A 206 8.07 7.32 35.61
CA ILE A 206 8.98 7.57 34.50
C ILE A 206 10.15 8.42 34.98
N ASN A 207 11.36 7.91 34.76
CA ASN A 207 12.59 8.66 34.84
C ASN A 207 13.22 8.68 33.44
N LYS A 208 13.22 9.86 32.81
CA LYS A 208 13.67 10.02 31.42
C LYS A 208 15.14 9.61 31.21
N LYS A 209 16.00 9.75 32.22
CA LYS A 209 17.41 9.30 32.15
C LYS A 209 17.53 7.79 32.12
N GLU A 210 16.63 7.09 32.82
CA GLU A 210 16.60 5.63 32.82
C GLU A 210 16.00 5.08 31.52
N LEU A 211 15.04 5.80 30.91
CA LEU A 211 14.49 5.44 29.60
C LEU A 211 15.55 5.40 28.49
N LEU A 212 16.64 6.17 28.61
CA LEU A 212 17.76 6.14 27.65
C LEU A 212 18.42 4.75 27.52
N LYS A 213 18.28 3.89 28.54
CA LYS A 213 18.78 2.51 28.54
C LYS A 213 17.91 1.58 27.70
N ILE A 214 16.66 1.95 27.43
CA ILE A 214 15.72 1.17 26.63
C ILE A 214 15.85 1.61 25.17
N ARG A 215 16.45 0.74 24.35
CA ARG A 215 16.61 0.96 22.91
C ARG A 215 15.25 0.96 22.20
N GLY A 216 15.11 1.73 21.12
CA GLY A 216 13.89 1.76 20.31
C GLY A 216 12.85 2.80 20.74
N LEU A 217 13.24 3.81 21.52
CA LEU A 217 12.33 4.86 22.02
C LEU A 217 12.73 6.25 21.51
N ALA A 218 11.71 7.09 21.35
CA ALA A 218 11.82 8.53 21.14
C ALA A 218 10.88 9.25 22.12
N PHE A 219 11.37 10.31 22.76
CA PHE A 219 10.61 11.10 23.73
C PHE A 219 11.18 12.52 23.87
N LEU A 220 10.43 13.42 24.52
CA LEU A 220 10.95 14.73 24.90
C LEU A 220 11.55 14.67 26.30
N ASP A 221 12.71 15.25 26.53
CA ASP A 221 13.35 15.37 27.84
C ASP A 221 12.69 16.45 28.73
N GLU A 222 13.33 16.83 29.83
CA GLU A 222 12.81 17.86 30.75
C GLU A 222 12.86 19.28 30.14
N ASP A 223 13.80 19.53 29.24
CA ASP A 223 13.97 20.80 28.54
C ASP A 223 13.09 20.91 27.28
N GLY A 224 12.42 19.81 26.91
CA GLY A 224 11.57 19.72 25.73
C GLY A 224 12.35 19.42 24.45
N GLU A 225 13.58 18.94 24.57
CA GLU A 225 14.42 18.45 23.48
C GLU A 225 14.16 16.97 23.22
N MET A 226 14.36 16.56 21.97
CA MET A 226 14.09 15.19 21.58
C MET A 226 15.26 14.27 21.92
N GLU A 227 14.95 13.20 22.64
CA GLU A 227 15.84 12.09 22.88
C GLU A 227 15.50 10.89 22.01
N LEU A 228 16.53 10.26 21.46
CA LEU A 228 16.42 9.09 20.59
C LEU A 228 17.35 8.00 21.11
N THR A 229 16.78 6.86 21.52
CA THR A 229 17.57 5.73 22.02
C THR A 229 17.98 4.77 20.90
N GLY A 230 17.96 5.23 19.64
CA GLY A 230 18.21 4.44 18.43
C GLY A 230 17.21 3.28 18.24
N TYR A 231 17.54 2.33 17.37
CA TYR A 231 16.70 1.15 17.11
C TYR A 231 17.05 -0.01 18.04
N ALA A 232 16.04 -0.76 18.47
CA ALA A 232 16.24 -2.02 19.18
C ALA A 232 16.72 -3.13 18.24
N ASP A 233 17.50 -4.08 18.78
CA ASP A 233 17.87 -5.29 18.04
C ASP A 233 16.63 -6.18 17.91
N THR A 234 16.24 -6.46 16.68
CA THR A 234 15.11 -7.33 16.37
C THR A 234 15.63 -8.69 15.96
N LYS A 235 16.09 -9.46 16.95
CA LYS A 235 16.17 -10.91 16.80
C LYS A 235 14.76 -11.46 16.90
N LEU A 236 13.99 -11.35 15.81
CA LEU A 236 12.70 -12.04 15.62
C LEU A 236 12.94 -13.56 15.48
N LYS A 237 13.78 -14.15 16.33
CA LYS A 237 14.21 -15.56 16.19
C LYS A 237 13.04 -16.54 16.35
N ASN A 238 11.91 -16.11 16.89
CA ASN A 238 10.70 -16.93 17.07
C ASN A 238 9.39 -16.13 16.91
N ALA A 239 9.42 -14.87 16.41
CA ALA A 239 8.20 -14.08 16.36
C ALA A 239 7.25 -14.66 15.31
N ASN A 240 6.12 -15.19 15.76
CA ASN A 240 5.11 -15.75 14.90
C ASN A 240 4.37 -14.60 14.20
N TYR A 241 4.94 -14.11 13.08
CA TYR A 241 4.38 -13.03 12.27
C TYR A 241 3.20 -13.53 11.41
N LEU A 242 2.28 -14.25 12.05
CA LEU A 242 1.09 -14.82 11.45
C LEU A 242 -0.17 -14.28 12.12
N PRO A 243 -1.28 -14.14 11.39
CA PRO A 243 -2.55 -13.74 11.99
C PRO A 243 -3.04 -14.75 13.03
N ASN A 244 -3.50 -14.25 14.17
CA ASN A 244 -4.24 -15.00 15.19
C ASN A 244 -5.67 -14.44 15.34
N TYR A 245 -6.65 -15.12 14.74
CA TYR A 245 -8.02 -14.60 14.67
C TYR A 245 -8.75 -14.55 16.00
N ASP A 246 -8.32 -15.32 17.00
CA ASP A 246 -8.86 -15.24 18.36
C ASP A 246 -8.44 -13.92 19.04
N ILE A 247 -7.19 -13.50 18.86
CA ILE A 247 -6.74 -12.17 19.30
C ILE A 247 -7.52 -11.09 18.55
N HIS A 248 -7.75 -11.22 17.25
CA HIS A 248 -8.59 -10.27 16.51
C HIS A 248 -10.03 -10.20 17.04
N ALA A 249 -10.62 -11.33 17.38
CA ALA A 249 -11.96 -11.37 17.97
C ALA A 249 -11.98 -10.67 19.34
N LYS A 250 -10.96 -10.86 20.19
CA LYS A 250 -10.78 -10.07 21.44
C LYS A 250 -10.74 -8.57 21.13
N GLY A 251 -9.95 -8.18 20.13
CA GLY A 251 -9.86 -6.80 19.61
C GLY A 251 -11.20 -6.21 19.20
N CYS A 252 -12.07 -7.05 18.65
CA CYS A 252 -13.44 -6.72 18.26
C CYS A 252 -14.45 -6.88 19.42
N LEU A 253 -14.00 -6.80 20.68
CA LEU A 253 -14.82 -6.98 21.89
C LEU A 253 -15.59 -8.31 21.91
N GLY A 254 -14.98 -9.38 21.39
CA GLY A 254 -15.58 -10.71 21.27
C GLY A 254 -16.54 -10.87 20.09
N ASN A 255 -16.64 -9.89 19.20
CA ASN A 255 -17.49 -9.97 18.00
C ASN A 255 -16.82 -10.78 16.89
N TYR A 256 -16.97 -12.11 16.95
CA TYR A 256 -16.45 -13.04 15.93
C TYR A 256 -17.05 -12.82 14.54
N GLU A 257 -18.32 -12.43 14.43
CA GLU A 257 -18.96 -12.18 13.14
C GLU A 257 -18.35 -10.97 12.43
N LEU A 258 -18.08 -9.89 13.19
CA LEU A 258 -17.39 -8.71 12.68
C LEU A 258 -15.96 -9.04 12.24
N MET A 259 -15.23 -9.80 13.08
CA MET A 259 -13.89 -10.28 12.74
C MET A 259 -13.93 -11.08 11.44
N GLU A 260 -14.87 -12.02 11.31
CA GLU A 260 -14.97 -12.83 10.09
C GLU A 260 -15.25 -11.99 8.85
N LYS A 261 -16.20 -11.07 8.92
CA LYS A 261 -16.56 -10.15 7.82
C LYS A 261 -15.39 -9.23 7.43
N ALA A 262 -14.54 -8.87 8.39
CA ALA A 262 -13.39 -8.00 8.17
C ALA A 262 -12.25 -8.72 7.43
N PHE A 263 -11.92 -9.95 7.85
CA PHE A 263 -10.69 -10.63 7.41
C PHE A 263 -10.90 -11.77 6.40
N PHE A 264 -12.14 -12.26 6.22
CA PHE A 264 -12.47 -13.29 5.23
C PHE A 264 -13.52 -12.79 4.26
N ARG A 265 -13.22 -12.85 2.96
CA ARG A 265 -14.08 -12.31 1.90
C ARG A 265 -14.42 -13.34 0.86
N GLU A 266 -15.56 -13.18 0.19
CA GLU A 266 -15.93 -14.03 -0.93
C GLU A 266 -14.94 -13.82 -2.09
N THR A 267 -14.31 -14.90 -2.55
CA THR A 267 -13.28 -14.88 -3.60
C THR A 267 -13.83 -14.29 -4.90
N LYS A 268 -15.11 -14.55 -5.21
CA LYS A 268 -15.81 -14.01 -6.40
C LYS A 268 -15.94 -12.47 -6.40
N ASP A 269 -15.89 -11.84 -5.22
CA ASP A 269 -15.98 -10.39 -5.10
C ASP A 269 -14.63 -9.73 -5.45
N CYS A 270 -13.52 -10.48 -5.43
CA CYS A 270 -12.19 -9.99 -5.72
C CYS A 270 -11.88 -10.08 -7.24
N PRO A 271 -11.70 -8.94 -7.93
CA PRO A 271 -11.45 -8.94 -9.38
C PRO A 271 -10.19 -9.71 -9.79
N ASP A 272 -9.17 -9.75 -8.94
CA ASP A 272 -7.89 -10.39 -9.25
C ASP A 272 -8.01 -11.92 -9.42
N PHE A 273 -8.95 -12.57 -8.72
CA PHE A 273 -9.22 -14.01 -8.85
C PHE A 273 -10.12 -14.34 -10.05
N ASN A 274 -10.88 -13.37 -10.57
CA ASN A 274 -11.83 -13.59 -11.66
C ASN A 274 -11.18 -13.95 -13.01
N HIS A 275 -9.85 -13.86 -13.09
CA HIS A 275 -9.08 -14.15 -14.30
C HIS A 275 -8.69 -15.63 -14.46
N ASP A 276 -8.80 -16.46 -13.42
CA ASP A 276 -8.44 -17.88 -13.46
C ASP A 276 -9.67 -18.77 -13.19
N PRO A 277 -10.00 -19.73 -14.07
CA PRO A 277 -11.14 -20.63 -13.88
C PRO A 277 -11.12 -21.41 -12.56
N LYS A 278 -9.93 -21.64 -11.98
CA LYS A 278 -9.82 -22.34 -10.69
C LYS A 278 -10.58 -21.63 -9.58
N ALA A 279 -10.72 -20.30 -9.65
CA ALA A 279 -11.49 -19.53 -8.66
C ALA A 279 -12.99 -19.88 -8.63
N PHE A 280 -13.51 -20.54 -9.67
CA PHE A 280 -14.93 -20.88 -9.82
C PHE A 280 -15.20 -22.39 -9.84
N GLU A 281 -14.22 -23.21 -9.44
CA GLU A 281 -14.41 -24.66 -9.28
C GLU A 281 -15.50 -24.94 -8.23
N PRO A 282 -16.49 -25.82 -8.51
CA PRO A 282 -17.64 -26.04 -7.61
C PRO A 282 -17.27 -26.46 -6.19
N ASP A 283 -16.20 -27.25 -6.04
CA ASP A 283 -15.75 -27.79 -4.76
C ASP A 283 -14.77 -26.85 -4.02
N ARG A 284 -14.50 -25.65 -4.57
CA ARG A 284 -13.60 -24.70 -3.95
C ARG A 284 -14.31 -23.93 -2.84
N ASN A 285 -13.70 -23.97 -1.66
CA ASN A 285 -14.01 -23.08 -0.55
C ASN A 285 -14.13 -21.60 -1.03
N PRO A 286 -15.25 -20.91 -0.77
CA PRO A 286 -15.56 -19.65 -1.41
C PRO A 286 -14.80 -18.46 -0.81
N LYS A 287 -14.27 -18.56 0.41
CA LYS A 287 -13.64 -17.42 1.08
C LYS A 287 -12.16 -17.27 0.72
N MET A 288 -11.65 -16.04 0.84
CA MET A 288 -10.26 -15.66 0.70
C MET A 288 -9.77 -14.92 1.94
N VAL A 289 -8.45 -14.95 2.14
CA VAL A 289 -7.76 -14.28 3.25
C VAL A 289 -6.51 -13.56 2.77
N SER A 290 -6.13 -12.47 3.44
CA SER A 290 -4.83 -11.81 3.23
C SER A 290 -3.76 -12.40 4.16
N LEU A 291 -2.57 -12.65 3.63
CA LEU A 291 -1.42 -13.19 4.36
C LEU A 291 -0.20 -12.30 4.16
N LEU A 292 0.43 -11.89 5.26
CA LEU A 292 1.80 -11.39 5.28
C LEU A 292 2.71 -12.55 5.64
N SER A 293 3.41 -13.10 4.65
CA SER A 293 4.33 -14.22 4.81
C SER A 293 5.76 -13.78 5.12
N THR A 294 6.08 -12.53 4.80
CA THR A 294 7.39 -11.89 5.05
C THR A 294 7.20 -10.49 5.62
N LYS A 295 8.22 -9.98 6.31
CA LYS A 295 8.27 -8.62 6.88
C LYS A 295 9.39 -7.82 6.23
N GLY A 296 9.04 -6.63 5.73
CA GLY A 296 9.98 -5.69 5.10
C GLY A 296 10.29 -5.99 3.63
N CYS A 297 11.31 -5.31 3.12
CA CYS A 297 11.69 -5.32 1.70
C CYS A 297 13.21 -5.15 1.55
N VAL A 298 13.80 -5.58 0.43
CA VAL A 298 15.24 -5.34 0.17
C VAL A 298 15.50 -4.04 -0.63
N ALA A 299 14.45 -3.46 -1.21
CA ALA A 299 14.54 -2.30 -2.10
C ALA A 299 14.55 -0.95 -1.35
N ARG A 300 15.08 0.10 -1.99
CA ARG A 300 15.19 1.46 -1.41
C ARG A 300 14.52 2.51 -2.30
N CYS A 301 13.30 2.23 -2.76
CA CYS A 301 12.58 3.13 -3.66
C CYS A 301 12.33 4.49 -2.99
N THR A 302 12.57 5.60 -3.70
CA THR A 302 12.61 6.96 -3.11
C THR A 302 11.28 7.45 -2.54
N PHE A 303 10.17 6.84 -2.93
CA PHE A 303 8.81 7.18 -2.50
C PHE A 303 8.23 6.23 -1.44
N CYS A 304 8.90 5.11 -1.14
CA CYS A 304 8.34 4.05 -0.33
C CYS A 304 8.63 4.29 1.16
N GLN A 305 7.58 4.45 1.97
CA GLN A 305 7.71 4.51 3.41
C GLN A 305 7.92 3.09 3.96
N ARG A 306 9.13 2.82 4.45
CA ARG A 306 9.50 1.52 5.01
C ARG A 306 9.74 1.65 6.51
N PHE A 307 9.16 0.75 7.29
CA PHE A 307 9.35 0.73 8.73
C PHE A 307 10.45 -0.24 9.17
N SER A 308 10.37 -1.50 8.71
CA SER A 308 11.32 -2.53 9.12
C SER A 308 12.59 -2.49 8.28
N ARG A 309 13.73 -2.48 8.98
CA ARG A 309 15.06 -2.59 8.39
C ARG A 309 15.33 -4.05 8.04
N GLY A 310 15.57 -4.32 6.76
CA GLY A 310 15.86 -5.66 6.26
C GLY A 310 14.64 -6.37 5.69
N TYR A 311 14.76 -7.69 5.61
CA TYR A 311 13.78 -8.61 5.04
C TYR A 311 13.80 -9.88 5.88
N PHE A 312 12.65 -10.23 6.46
CA PHE A 312 12.49 -11.39 7.32
C PHE A 312 11.45 -12.33 6.72
N VAL A 313 11.79 -13.61 6.69
CA VAL A 313 10.87 -14.67 6.26
C VAL A 313 10.13 -15.24 7.47
N GLY A 314 8.86 -15.59 7.28
CA GLY A 314 8.09 -16.28 8.31
C GLY A 314 8.61 -17.69 8.60
N ASN A 315 8.17 -18.28 9.70
CA ASN A 315 8.42 -19.69 9.98
C ASN A 315 7.52 -20.58 9.09
N ILE A 316 8.12 -21.49 8.33
CA ILE A 316 7.41 -22.27 7.32
C ILE A 316 6.53 -23.37 7.93
N GLU A 317 6.92 -23.94 9.07
CA GLU A 317 6.12 -24.95 9.80
C GLU A 317 4.86 -24.35 10.42
N ALA A 318 4.98 -23.16 11.00
CA ALA A 318 3.86 -22.36 11.51
C ALA A 318 2.92 -21.95 10.37
N MET A 319 3.47 -21.64 9.19
CA MET A 319 2.70 -21.32 7.99
C MET A 319 1.85 -22.50 7.52
N ASP A 320 2.41 -23.72 7.54
CA ASP A 320 1.67 -24.95 7.19
C ASP A 320 0.45 -25.15 8.09
N THR A 321 0.65 -24.95 9.41
CA THR A 321 -0.42 -25.02 10.40
C THR A 321 -1.47 -23.92 10.16
N TYR A 322 -1.03 -22.68 9.92
CA TYR A 322 -1.92 -21.56 9.64
C TYR A 322 -2.78 -21.79 8.38
N LEU A 323 -2.17 -22.22 7.27
CA LEU A 323 -2.87 -22.45 6.01
C LEU A 323 -3.90 -23.57 6.11
N ARG A 324 -3.59 -24.65 6.86
CA ARG A 324 -4.57 -25.69 7.19
C ARG A 324 -5.73 -25.11 8.00
N ASP A 325 -5.42 -24.38 9.06
CA ASP A 325 -6.42 -23.84 9.98
C ASP A 325 -7.37 -22.85 9.29
N VAL A 326 -6.87 -21.96 8.43
CA VAL A 326 -7.76 -21.04 7.70
C VAL A 326 -8.66 -21.75 6.69
N LYS A 327 -8.14 -22.81 6.07
CA LYS A 327 -8.94 -23.64 5.15
C LYS A 327 -10.06 -24.36 5.90
N GLU A 328 -9.72 -25.05 6.98
CA GLU A 328 -10.63 -25.95 7.71
C GLU A 328 -11.62 -25.18 8.59
N LYS A 329 -11.17 -24.14 9.31
CA LYS A 329 -11.99 -23.40 10.27
C LYS A 329 -12.79 -22.28 9.62
N TYR A 330 -12.20 -21.58 8.64
CA TYR A 330 -12.80 -20.39 8.03
C TYR A 330 -13.23 -20.58 6.58
N ASN A 331 -13.21 -21.81 6.07
CA ASN A 331 -13.68 -22.14 4.72
C ASN A 331 -12.97 -21.31 3.63
N VAL A 332 -11.65 -21.15 3.78
CA VAL A 332 -10.80 -20.41 2.83
C VAL A 332 -10.34 -21.32 1.70
N GLY A 333 -10.48 -20.85 0.46
CA GLY A 333 -9.99 -21.51 -0.76
C GLY A 333 -8.99 -20.68 -1.56
N ALA A 334 -8.78 -19.42 -1.16
CA ALA A 334 -7.91 -18.47 -1.85
C ALA A 334 -7.09 -17.59 -0.90
N VAL A 335 -5.86 -17.24 -1.27
CA VAL A 335 -4.96 -16.41 -0.45
C VAL A 335 -4.40 -15.24 -1.25
N LEU A 336 -4.51 -14.03 -0.71
CA LEU A 336 -3.76 -12.86 -1.14
C LEU A 336 -2.47 -12.77 -0.35
N VAL A 337 -1.32 -13.01 -0.99
CA VAL A 337 0.00 -12.79 -0.37
C VAL A 337 0.36 -11.32 -0.51
N ALA A 338 0.25 -10.59 0.60
CA ALA A 338 0.33 -9.14 0.67
C ALA A 338 1.69 -8.60 1.16
N ASP A 339 2.74 -9.42 1.00
CA ASP A 339 4.11 -9.05 1.31
C ASP A 339 4.54 -7.77 0.58
N GLU A 340 5.38 -6.95 1.22
CA GLU A 340 5.96 -5.75 0.59
C GLU A 340 6.80 -6.10 -0.66
N ASN A 341 7.47 -7.25 -0.63
CA ASN A 341 8.19 -7.79 -1.79
C ASN A 341 8.34 -9.32 -1.71
N PHE A 342 7.34 -10.03 -2.22
CA PHE A 342 7.38 -11.49 -2.37
C PHE A 342 8.50 -11.92 -3.34
N GLY A 343 9.17 -13.03 -3.02
CA GLY A 343 10.26 -13.59 -3.82
C GLY A 343 11.63 -12.97 -3.56
N SER A 344 11.81 -12.12 -2.55
CA SER A 344 13.17 -11.65 -2.20
C SER A 344 14.05 -12.79 -1.65
N ASP A 345 13.44 -13.75 -0.95
CA ASP A 345 14.04 -15.06 -0.67
C ASP A 345 13.34 -16.13 -1.52
N GLN A 346 14.10 -16.70 -2.46
CA GLN A 346 13.61 -17.66 -3.44
C GLN A 346 13.22 -19.00 -2.79
N ASN A 347 14.02 -19.48 -1.84
CA ASN A 347 13.80 -20.78 -1.20
C ASN A 347 12.52 -20.74 -0.36
N PHE A 348 12.32 -19.66 0.39
CA PHE A 348 11.09 -19.45 1.15
C PHE A 348 9.87 -19.33 0.23
N ALA A 349 9.97 -18.56 -0.86
CA ALA A 349 8.87 -18.41 -1.82
C ALA A 349 8.44 -19.75 -2.44
N TYR A 350 9.41 -20.61 -2.78
CA TYR A 350 9.14 -21.95 -3.29
C TYR A 350 8.48 -22.86 -2.25
N ALA A 351 8.94 -22.79 -1.00
CA ALA A 351 8.36 -23.55 0.11
C ALA A 351 6.92 -23.11 0.37
N LEU A 352 6.65 -21.80 0.40
CA LEU A 352 5.29 -21.26 0.59
C LEU A 352 4.35 -21.69 -0.54
N ALA A 353 4.78 -21.60 -1.80
CA ALA A 353 3.99 -22.09 -2.93
C ALA A 353 3.73 -23.61 -2.83
N GLY A 354 4.71 -24.38 -2.36
CA GLY A 354 4.56 -25.80 -2.03
C GLY A 354 3.42 -26.04 -1.02
N LEU A 355 3.36 -25.25 0.04
CA LEU A 355 2.27 -25.32 1.03
C LEU A 355 0.91 -24.92 0.45
N MET A 356 0.86 -23.88 -0.38
CA MET A 356 -0.40 -23.49 -1.06
C MET A 356 -0.96 -24.66 -1.88
N LYS A 357 -0.10 -25.33 -2.66
CA LYS A 357 -0.48 -26.53 -3.43
C LYS A 357 -0.91 -27.69 -2.53
N LYS A 358 -0.14 -27.99 -1.47
CA LYS A 358 -0.45 -29.03 -0.48
C LYS A 358 -1.87 -28.87 0.08
N HIS A 359 -2.26 -27.63 0.39
CA HIS A 359 -3.58 -27.31 0.93
C HIS A 359 -4.65 -27.06 -0.15
N GLY A 360 -4.33 -27.16 -1.44
CA GLY A 360 -5.27 -26.93 -2.54
C GLY A 360 -5.76 -25.48 -2.65
N LEU A 361 -4.99 -24.53 -2.11
CA LEU A 361 -5.29 -23.10 -2.12
C LEU A 361 -4.82 -22.48 -3.44
N ILE A 362 -5.68 -21.66 -4.05
CA ILE A 362 -5.22 -20.72 -5.08
C ILE A 362 -4.72 -19.45 -4.43
N TRP A 363 -3.82 -18.74 -5.09
CA TRP A 363 -3.26 -17.54 -4.51
C TRP A 363 -2.74 -16.56 -5.54
N PHE A 364 -2.55 -15.31 -5.14
CA PHE A 364 -1.77 -14.36 -5.91
C PHE A 364 -0.81 -13.57 -5.03
N ALA A 365 0.28 -13.10 -5.62
CA ALA A 365 1.23 -12.22 -4.96
C ALA A 365 0.92 -10.76 -5.31
N GLY A 366 0.61 -9.95 -4.29
CA GLY A 366 0.19 -8.55 -4.44
C GLY A 366 1.34 -7.55 -4.64
N GLY A 367 2.57 -7.93 -4.27
CA GLY A 367 3.76 -7.10 -4.39
C GLY A 367 4.99 -7.90 -4.80
N VAL A 368 5.34 -7.86 -6.08
CA VAL A 368 6.54 -8.50 -6.61
C VAL A 368 7.38 -7.52 -7.39
N ARG A 369 8.66 -7.46 -7.07
CA ARG A 369 9.65 -6.80 -7.90
C ARG A 369 10.05 -7.72 -9.05
N VAL A 370 10.05 -7.21 -10.28
CA VAL A 370 10.36 -8.04 -11.48
C VAL A 370 11.74 -8.69 -11.49
N THR A 371 12.69 -8.20 -10.69
CA THR A 371 14.02 -8.81 -10.56
C THR A 371 14.09 -9.86 -9.44
N SER A 372 13.03 -10.04 -8.65
CA SER A 372 12.92 -11.06 -7.61
C SER A 372 12.44 -12.41 -8.16
N VAL A 373 12.06 -12.48 -9.43
CA VAL A 373 11.57 -13.70 -10.07
C VAL A 373 12.15 -13.88 -11.47
N LYS A 374 12.33 -15.13 -11.87
CA LYS A 374 12.74 -15.58 -13.20
C LYS A 374 11.58 -16.32 -13.88
N PRO A 375 11.63 -16.55 -15.21
CA PRO A 375 10.56 -17.27 -15.91
C PRO A 375 10.23 -18.65 -15.33
N GLU A 376 11.24 -19.41 -14.91
CA GLU A 376 11.08 -20.71 -14.26
C GLU A 376 10.35 -20.62 -12.91
N ASP A 377 10.57 -19.55 -12.14
CA ASP A 377 9.88 -19.33 -10.87
C ASP A 377 8.41 -19.03 -11.09
N ILE A 378 8.11 -18.19 -12.09
CA ILE A 378 6.75 -17.84 -12.46
C ILE A 378 5.97 -19.09 -12.87
N GLN A 379 6.58 -19.98 -13.66
CA GLN A 379 5.99 -21.26 -14.04
C GLN A 379 5.78 -22.16 -12.81
N TYR A 380 6.79 -22.26 -11.93
CA TYR A 380 6.68 -23.01 -10.69
C TYR A 380 5.50 -22.51 -9.85
N TYR A 381 5.35 -21.20 -9.65
CA TYR A 381 4.22 -20.64 -8.90
C TYR A 381 2.87 -20.98 -9.54
N LYS A 382 2.74 -20.92 -10.88
CA LYS A 382 1.51 -21.33 -11.59
C LYS A 382 1.16 -22.80 -11.30
N ASP A 383 2.15 -23.69 -11.38
CA ASP A 383 2.00 -25.13 -11.12
C ASP A 383 1.67 -25.44 -9.65
N HIS A 384 1.79 -24.44 -8.79
CA HIS A 384 1.51 -24.46 -7.36
C HIS A 384 0.33 -23.54 -6.95
N GLY A 385 -0.60 -23.30 -7.88
CA GLY A 385 -1.88 -22.66 -7.58
C GLY A 385 -1.86 -21.13 -7.66
N CYS A 386 -0.75 -20.51 -8.09
CA CYS A 386 -0.72 -19.08 -8.34
C CYS A 386 -1.61 -18.74 -9.55
N VAL A 387 -2.44 -17.70 -9.43
CA VAL A 387 -3.35 -17.24 -10.49
C VAL A 387 -2.95 -15.89 -11.07
N MET A 388 -2.23 -15.09 -10.29
CA MET A 388 -1.78 -13.75 -10.69
C MET A 388 -0.49 -13.38 -9.95
N ILE A 389 0.35 -12.57 -10.60
CA ILE A 389 1.46 -11.86 -9.96
C ILE A 389 1.31 -10.37 -10.28
N ARG A 390 1.26 -9.53 -9.25
CA ARG A 390 1.23 -8.07 -9.41
C ARG A 390 2.65 -7.52 -9.29
N PHE A 391 3.12 -6.93 -10.39
CA PHE A 391 4.44 -6.31 -10.43
C PHE A 391 4.36 -4.82 -10.10
N GLY A 392 5.26 -4.35 -9.23
CA GLY A 392 5.44 -2.92 -8.98
C GLY A 392 6.14 -2.24 -10.16
N VAL A 393 5.39 -1.92 -11.22
CA VAL A 393 5.87 -1.30 -12.47
C VAL A 393 6.27 0.15 -12.23
N GLU A 394 5.41 0.91 -11.58
CA GLU A 394 5.46 2.35 -11.28
C GLU A 394 5.49 3.28 -12.50
N SER A 395 6.32 2.99 -13.51
CA SER A 395 6.47 3.81 -14.71
C SER A 395 6.94 2.97 -15.90
N GLY A 396 6.50 3.35 -17.11
CA GLY A 396 7.05 2.81 -18.35
C GLY A 396 8.22 3.64 -18.92
N CYS A 397 8.65 4.68 -18.21
CA CYS A 397 9.78 5.54 -18.59
C CYS A 397 11.03 5.19 -17.76
N GLN A 398 12.13 4.83 -18.42
CA GLN A 398 13.36 4.43 -17.72
C GLN A 398 13.91 5.54 -16.81
N LYS A 399 13.89 6.80 -17.29
CA LYS A 399 14.37 7.95 -16.52
C LYS A 399 13.64 8.08 -15.18
N ILE A 400 12.34 7.80 -15.16
CA ILE A 400 11.52 7.92 -13.95
C ILE A 400 11.74 6.73 -13.02
N LEU A 401 11.89 5.52 -13.56
CA LEU A 401 12.31 4.35 -12.78
C LEU A 401 13.66 4.58 -12.09
N ASP A 402 14.58 5.27 -12.76
CA ASP A 402 15.89 5.63 -12.21
C ASP A 402 15.74 6.67 -11.08
N VAL A 403 14.91 7.72 -11.25
CA VAL A 403 14.59 8.69 -10.17
C VAL A 403 13.93 8.02 -8.97
N MET A 404 13.06 7.04 -9.22
CA MET A 404 12.43 6.25 -8.17
C MET A 404 13.41 5.33 -7.44
N GLU A 405 14.66 5.20 -7.91
CA GLU A 405 15.64 4.22 -7.43
C GLU A 405 15.09 2.79 -7.46
N LYS A 406 14.21 2.50 -8.44
CA LYS A 406 13.64 1.16 -8.58
C LYS A 406 14.70 0.16 -8.96
N LYS A 407 15.85 0.55 -9.52
CA LYS A 407 16.94 -0.34 -9.98
C LYS A 407 16.42 -1.51 -10.84
N ILE A 408 15.51 -1.22 -11.76
CA ILE A 408 14.97 -2.14 -12.77
C ILE A 408 14.94 -1.41 -14.11
N THR A 409 14.87 -2.18 -15.20
CA THR A 409 14.71 -1.61 -16.55
C THR A 409 13.33 -1.89 -17.14
N VAL A 410 12.90 -1.06 -18.10
CA VAL A 410 11.69 -1.34 -18.91
C VAL A 410 11.77 -2.71 -19.59
N LYS A 411 12.97 -3.14 -19.98
CA LYS A 411 13.21 -4.49 -20.51
C LYS A 411 12.95 -5.58 -19.46
N ASN A 412 13.36 -5.39 -18.21
CA ASN A 412 13.04 -6.35 -17.14
C ASN A 412 11.53 -6.50 -16.97
N LEU A 413 10.79 -5.38 -17.02
CA LEU A 413 9.32 -5.38 -16.95
C LEU A 413 8.74 -6.21 -18.12
N MET A 414 9.11 -5.91 -19.36
CA MET A 414 8.61 -6.63 -20.55
C MET A 414 8.93 -8.14 -20.51
N ASN A 415 10.10 -8.53 -20.03
CA ASN A 415 10.47 -9.93 -19.87
C ASN A 415 9.59 -10.64 -18.84
N ALA A 416 9.33 -10.01 -17.68
CA ALA A 416 8.46 -10.57 -16.65
C ALA A 416 7.00 -10.72 -17.12
N PHE A 417 6.49 -9.74 -17.86
CA PHE A 417 5.16 -9.82 -18.47
C PHE A 417 5.08 -10.91 -19.55
N THR A 418 6.14 -11.09 -20.36
CA THR A 418 6.21 -12.17 -21.34
C THR A 418 6.20 -13.54 -20.66
N ALA A 419 7.01 -13.72 -19.61
CA ALA A 419 7.05 -14.95 -18.83
C ALA A 419 5.71 -15.27 -18.17
N SER A 420 5.06 -14.26 -17.58
CA SER A 420 3.73 -14.41 -16.97
C SER A 420 2.67 -14.82 -17.98
N ARG A 421 2.69 -14.22 -19.18
CA ARG A 421 1.79 -14.61 -20.27
C ARG A 421 2.02 -16.06 -20.68
N ASN A 422 3.27 -16.47 -20.86
CA ASN A 422 3.63 -17.82 -21.29
C ASN A 422 3.19 -18.88 -20.25
N ALA A 423 3.24 -18.54 -18.96
CA ALA A 423 2.72 -19.37 -17.88
C ALA A 423 1.18 -19.34 -17.73
N GLY A 424 0.48 -18.48 -18.49
CA GLY A 424 -0.98 -18.31 -18.36
C GLY A 424 -1.40 -17.60 -17.06
N LEU A 425 -0.60 -16.65 -16.59
CA LEU A 425 -0.92 -15.75 -15.48
C LEU A 425 -1.37 -14.40 -15.98
N TYR A 426 -2.30 -13.78 -15.25
CA TYR A 426 -2.73 -12.41 -15.52
C TYR A 426 -1.71 -11.40 -14.97
N PRO A 427 -1.43 -10.28 -15.67
CA PRO A 427 -0.48 -9.28 -15.21
C PRO A 427 -1.18 -8.17 -14.43
N GLY A 428 -0.83 -7.99 -13.15
CA GLY A 428 -1.22 -6.79 -12.41
C GLY A 428 -0.25 -5.64 -12.68
N LEU A 429 -0.74 -4.50 -13.19
CA LEU A 429 0.06 -3.28 -13.40
C LEU A 429 -0.22 -2.22 -12.32
N GLY A 430 0.79 -1.91 -11.48
CA GLY A 430 0.76 -0.76 -10.57
C GLY A 430 1.60 0.41 -11.11
N PHE A 431 1.05 1.62 -11.16
CA PHE A 431 1.74 2.84 -11.61
C PHE A 431 1.81 3.89 -10.51
N CYS A 432 2.72 4.87 -10.63
CA CYS A 432 2.83 6.05 -9.77
C CYS A 432 3.24 7.26 -10.63
N LEU A 433 2.35 8.25 -10.75
CA LEU A 433 2.60 9.45 -11.56
C LEU A 433 3.09 10.63 -10.73
N GLY A 434 3.81 11.56 -11.36
CA GLY A 434 4.18 12.82 -10.70
C GLY A 434 5.37 12.69 -9.77
N MET A 435 6.29 11.78 -10.10
CA MET A 435 7.60 11.79 -9.49
C MET A 435 8.43 13.02 -9.94
N PRO A 436 9.52 13.36 -9.22
CA PRO A 436 10.43 14.41 -9.65
C PRO A 436 10.93 14.19 -11.09
N GLY A 437 10.88 15.24 -11.92
CA GLY A 437 11.32 15.19 -13.32
C GLY A 437 10.34 14.55 -14.31
N GLU A 438 9.12 14.20 -13.89
CA GLU A 438 8.03 13.75 -14.75
C GLU A 438 7.59 14.86 -15.74
N THR A 439 7.39 14.51 -17.01
CA THR A 439 6.94 15.41 -18.09
C THR A 439 5.87 14.74 -18.97
N ASN A 440 5.29 15.50 -19.91
CA ASN A 440 4.33 14.91 -20.86
C ASN A 440 4.95 13.75 -21.68
N GLU A 441 6.24 13.84 -22.00
CA GLU A 441 6.99 12.84 -22.74
C GLU A 441 7.16 11.55 -21.94
N THR A 442 7.57 11.64 -20.67
CA THR A 442 7.72 10.46 -19.79
C THR A 442 6.39 9.74 -19.54
N ILE A 443 5.30 10.51 -19.48
CA ILE A 443 3.94 9.98 -19.35
C ILE A 443 3.48 9.30 -20.65
N MET A 444 3.82 9.86 -21.81
CA MET A 444 3.56 9.20 -23.10
C MET A 444 4.35 7.89 -23.24
N GLU A 445 5.60 7.84 -22.79
CA GLU A 445 6.37 6.58 -22.73
C GLU A 445 5.65 5.52 -21.88
N SER A 446 5.14 5.91 -20.70
CA SER A 446 4.33 5.03 -19.86
C SER A 446 3.04 4.57 -20.55
N GLY A 447 2.38 5.45 -21.30
CA GLY A 447 1.22 5.08 -22.13
C GLY A 447 1.56 4.05 -23.21
N ARG A 448 2.69 4.21 -23.91
CA ARG A 448 3.15 3.25 -24.93
C ARG A 448 3.49 1.90 -24.31
N PHE A 449 4.16 1.89 -23.17
CA PHE A 449 4.42 0.67 -22.42
C PHE A 449 3.13 -0.09 -22.09
N ILE A 450 2.09 0.60 -21.60
CA ILE A 450 0.77 -0.02 -21.34
C ILE A 450 0.19 -0.61 -22.63
N ALA A 451 0.30 0.07 -23.77
CA ALA A 451 -0.17 -0.44 -25.04
C ALA A 451 0.57 -1.71 -25.48
N GLU A 452 1.90 -1.77 -25.28
CA GLU A 452 2.71 -2.95 -25.62
C GLU A 452 2.32 -4.16 -24.77
N VAL A 453 2.13 -3.97 -23.46
CA VAL A 453 1.64 -5.06 -22.58
C VAL A 453 0.20 -5.45 -22.97
N ALA A 454 -0.67 -4.49 -23.26
CA ALA A 454 -2.03 -4.76 -23.72
C ALA A 454 -2.05 -5.59 -25.03
N LEU A 455 -1.22 -5.24 -26.02
CA LEU A 455 -1.05 -5.98 -27.27
C LEU A 455 -0.52 -7.39 -27.00
N MET A 456 0.46 -7.52 -26.11
CA MET A 456 1.00 -8.80 -25.69
C MET A 456 -0.10 -9.69 -25.13
N TYR A 457 -0.98 -9.19 -24.26
CA TYR A 457 -2.06 -10.00 -23.68
C TYR A 457 -3.31 -10.12 -24.56
N GLY A 458 -3.35 -9.40 -25.69
CA GLY A 458 -4.51 -9.36 -26.58
C GLY A 458 -5.76 -8.79 -25.92
N VAL A 459 -5.58 -7.89 -24.97
CA VAL A 459 -6.65 -7.20 -24.25
C VAL A 459 -6.54 -5.70 -24.49
N PRO A 460 -7.67 -4.97 -24.59
CA PRO A 460 -7.62 -3.52 -24.67
C PRO A 460 -6.94 -2.90 -23.43
N PRO A 461 -6.22 -1.76 -23.57
CA PRO A 461 -5.52 -1.12 -22.46
C PRO A 461 -6.40 -0.88 -21.23
N GLN A 462 -7.66 -0.51 -21.40
CA GLN A 462 -8.57 -0.24 -20.28
C GLN A 462 -8.82 -1.44 -19.36
N ASN A 463 -8.50 -2.66 -19.80
CA ASN A 463 -8.70 -3.87 -19.00
C ASN A 463 -7.43 -4.31 -18.24
N ILE A 464 -6.24 -3.84 -18.61
CA ILE A 464 -4.97 -4.37 -18.07
C ILE A 464 -4.37 -3.54 -16.92
N PHE A 465 -4.82 -2.30 -16.71
CA PHE A 465 -4.35 -1.45 -15.62
C PHE A 465 -5.52 -0.87 -14.81
N THR A 466 -5.33 -0.72 -13.50
CA THR A 466 -6.38 -0.38 -12.55
C THR A 466 -6.44 1.11 -12.19
N GLY A 467 -5.34 1.87 -12.36
CA GLY A 467 -5.32 3.30 -12.03
C GLY A 467 -3.97 3.98 -12.20
N PHE A 468 -3.96 5.29 -11.91
CA PHE A 468 -2.77 6.15 -11.88
C PHE A 468 -2.77 6.94 -10.57
N PRO A 469 -2.37 6.34 -9.45
CA PRO A 469 -2.14 7.11 -8.24
C PRO A 469 -0.97 8.07 -8.48
N TYR A 470 -1.03 9.23 -7.84
CA TYR A 470 0.02 10.25 -7.87
C TYR A 470 0.95 10.08 -6.68
N ALA A 471 2.21 10.44 -6.88
CA ALA A 471 3.25 10.39 -5.86
C ALA A 471 2.81 11.20 -4.63
N MET A 472 2.82 10.54 -3.48
CA MET A 472 2.52 11.14 -2.19
C MET A 472 3.78 11.04 -1.31
N PRO A 473 4.41 12.17 -0.96
CA PRO A 473 5.56 12.18 -0.07
C PRO A 473 5.16 11.76 1.35
N PHE A 474 5.89 10.82 1.94
CA PHE A 474 5.67 10.47 3.35
C PHE A 474 6.90 10.79 4.19
N PRO A 475 6.74 11.32 5.42
CA PRO A 475 7.86 11.51 6.32
C PRO A 475 8.75 10.26 6.45
N GLY A 476 10.06 10.49 6.48
CA GLY A 476 11.07 9.42 6.43
C GLY A 476 11.44 8.92 5.03
N THR A 477 10.83 9.45 3.96
CA THR A 477 11.19 9.10 2.57
C THR A 477 12.06 10.19 1.90
N PRO A 478 12.96 9.82 0.96
CA PRO A 478 13.67 10.79 0.13
C PRO A 478 12.75 11.73 -0.63
N LEU A 479 11.58 11.26 -1.07
CA LEU A 479 10.59 12.10 -1.76
C LEU A 479 10.03 13.22 -0.88
N TYR A 480 9.83 12.95 0.42
CA TYR A 480 9.39 13.97 1.39
C TYR A 480 10.47 15.03 1.63
N GLN A 481 11.72 14.60 1.83
CA GLN A 481 12.86 15.51 1.94
C GLN A 481 13.02 16.36 0.68
N TYR A 482 12.83 15.78 -0.51
CA TYR A 482 12.82 16.52 -1.76
C TYR A 482 11.70 17.57 -1.79
N GLY A 483 10.49 17.22 -1.35
CA GLY A 483 9.38 18.19 -1.22
C GLY A 483 9.71 19.36 -0.30
N GLN A 484 10.45 19.12 0.79
CA GLN A 484 10.95 20.17 1.68
C GLN A 484 12.00 21.06 1.01
N LEU A 485 12.97 20.44 0.31
CA LEU A 485 13.99 21.18 -0.43
C LEU A 485 13.41 22.05 -1.55
N GLN A 486 12.31 21.63 -2.17
CA GLN A 486 11.60 22.44 -3.17
C GLN A 486 10.67 23.51 -2.56
N GLY A 487 10.54 23.55 -1.22
CA GLY A 487 9.65 24.49 -0.53
C GLY A 487 8.16 24.21 -0.73
N VAL A 488 7.78 23.05 -1.26
CA VAL A 488 6.38 22.63 -1.40
C VAL A 488 5.84 21.92 -0.16
N ILE A 489 6.73 21.52 0.74
CA ILE A 489 6.47 21.05 2.10
C ILE A 489 7.30 21.93 3.03
N GLY A 490 6.71 22.47 4.11
CA GLY A 490 7.49 23.26 5.07
C GLY A 490 8.33 22.38 6.00
N THR A 491 9.25 23.02 6.71
CA THR A 491 10.21 22.36 7.61
C THR A 491 9.96 22.64 9.09
N SER A 492 9.04 23.56 9.41
CA SER A 492 8.63 23.81 10.78
C SER A 492 7.69 22.71 11.28
N VAL A 493 7.59 22.56 12.61
CA VAL A 493 6.64 21.63 13.24
C VAL A 493 5.19 21.94 12.81
N ASP A 494 4.84 23.22 12.68
CA ASP A 494 3.48 23.63 12.27
C ASP A 494 3.21 23.30 10.79
N ASP A 495 4.22 23.39 9.93
CA ASP A 495 4.08 23.00 8.52
C ASP A 495 3.98 21.49 8.35
N GLU A 496 4.78 20.71 9.09
CA GLU A 496 4.68 19.25 9.10
C GLU A 496 3.30 18.81 9.61
N GLU A 497 2.79 19.44 10.67
CA GLU A 497 1.43 19.19 11.15
C GLU A 497 0.38 19.42 10.06
N LYS A 498 0.44 20.60 9.43
CA LYS A 498 -0.48 20.97 8.35
C LYS A 498 -0.42 19.98 7.20
N TYR A 499 0.79 19.52 6.86
CA TYR A 499 1.00 18.50 5.84
C TYR A 499 0.37 17.16 6.23
N LEU A 500 0.67 16.66 7.43
CA LEU A 500 0.15 15.39 7.92
C LEU A 500 -1.36 15.37 8.02
N LEU A 501 -1.97 16.47 8.49
CA LEU A 501 -3.43 16.64 8.47
C LEU A 501 -4.00 16.65 7.05
N HIS A 502 -3.29 17.24 6.09
CA HIS A 502 -3.70 17.23 4.69
C HIS A 502 -3.67 15.82 4.09
N VAL A 503 -2.65 15.01 4.40
CA VAL A 503 -2.50 13.64 3.87
C VAL A 503 -3.32 12.59 4.63
N SER A 504 -3.97 12.96 5.75
CA SER A 504 -4.63 11.98 6.63
C SER A 504 -5.91 11.34 6.10
N ASP A 505 -6.59 11.98 5.14
CA ASP A 505 -7.89 11.49 4.65
C ASP A 505 -8.05 11.77 3.16
N ILE A 506 -6.97 11.57 2.40
CA ILE A 506 -6.95 11.80 0.97
C ILE A 506 -6.43 10.61 0.20
N TYR A 507 -7.08 10.35 -0.93
CA TYR A 507 -6.54 9.44 -1.92
C TYR A 507 -5.41 10.12 -2.72
N PRO A 508 -4.40 9.36 -3.17
CA PRO A 508 -3.32 9.84 -4.03
C PRO A 508 -3.82 10.09 -5.46
N VAL A 509 -4.77 11.01 -5.62
CA VAL A 509 -5.34 11.42 -6.90
C VAL A 509 -4.82 12.80 -7.30
N LYS A 510 -4.97 13.14 -8.59
CA LYS A 510 -4.51 14.42 -9.15
C LYS A 510 -5.03 15.65 -8.40
N GLU A 511 -6.22 15.57 -7.80
CA GLU A 511 -6.83 16.64 -7.00
C GLU A 511 -6.09 16.92 -5.68
N ASN A 512 -5.34 15.95 -5.17
CA ASN A 512 -4.58 16.04 -3.92
C ASN A 512 -3.06 16.03 -4.17
N TYR A 513 -2.63 16.05 -5.43
CA TYR A 513 -1.23 16.01 -5.78
C TYR A 513 -0.53 17.32 -5.43
N ILE A 514 0.58 17.21 -4.71
CA ILE A 514 1.51 18.30 -4.46
C ILE A 514 2.58 18.23 -5.55
N ASN A 515 2.79 19.33 -6.25
CA ASN A 515 3.62 19.29 -7.45
C ASN A 515 5.12 19.14 -7.12
N LEU A 516 5.63 17.92 -7.29
CA LEU A 516 7.02 17.53 -7.06
C LEU A 516 7.80 17.40 -8.38
N SER A 517 7.09 17.43 -9.51
CA SER A 517 7.65 17.07 -10.81
C SER A 517 8.54 18.15 -11.45
N GLY A 518 8.33 19.42 -11.07
CA GLY A 518 8.86 20.58 -11.78
C GLY A 518 8.07 20.98 -13.04
N SER A 519 7.14 20.15 -13.51
CA SER A 519 6.22 20.49 -14.61
C SER A 519 5.10 21.43 -14.14
N SER A 520 4.34 22.02 -15.07
CA SER A 520 3.19 22.85 -14.68
C SER A 520 2.09 21.99 -14.04
N MET A 521 1.38 22.51 -13.03
CA MET A 521 0.25 21.79 -12.42
C MET A 521 -0.83 21.44 -13.46
N LYS A 522 -0.97 22.28 -14.50
CA LYS A 522 -1.87 22.04 -15.62
C LYS A 522 -1.51 20.77 -16.40
N ASP A 523 -0.23 20.53 -16.63
CA ASP A 523 0.23 19.30 -17.26
C ASP A 523 0.06 18.12 -16.28
N ALA A 524 0.37 18.30 -15.00
CA ALA A 524 0.19 17.25 -13.99
C ALA A 524 -1.25 16.73 -13.93
N ILE A 525 -2.25 17.62 -13.93
CA ILE A 525 -3.68 17.25 -13.97
C ILE A 525 -4.06 16.51 -15.27
N PHE A 526 -3.35 16.78 -16.36
CA PHE A 526 -3.58 16.19 -17.67
C PHE A 526 -2.99 14.78 -17.82
N TRP A 527 -1.98 14.42 -17.04
CA TRP A 527 -1.21 13.18 -17.23
C TRP A 527 -2.00 11.89 -17.16
N ASN A 528 -2.99 11.78 -16.27
CA ASN A 528 -3.86 10.60 -16.23
C ASN A 528 -4.58 10.39 -17.58
N PHE A 529 -5.12 11.47 -18.17
CA PHE A 529 -5.69 11.38 -19.51
C PHE A 529 -4.62 11.05 -20.56
N LEU A 530 -3.49 11.74 -20.51
CA LEU A 530 -2.40 11.58 -21.47
C LEU A 530 -1.90 10.14 -21.57
N ALA A 531 -1.62 9.49 -20.43
CA ALA A 531 -1.17 8.10 -20.38
C ALA A 531 -2.20 7.15 -21.00
N ARG A 532 -3.48 7.28 -20.61
CA ARG A 532 -4.58 6.46 -21.15
C ARG A 532 -4.79 6.68 -22.63
N TYR A 533 -4.79 7.95 -23.05
CA TYR A 533 -4.95 8.34 -24.43
C TYR A 533 -3.83 7.75 -25.29
N GLU A 534 -2.57 7.89 -24.87
CA GLU A 534 -1.43 7.36 -25.61
C GLU A 534 -1.47 5.84 -25.67
N ALA A 535 -1.85 5.16 -24.57
CA ALA A 535 -2.02 3.71 -24.55
C ALA A 535 -3.07 3.24 -25.58
N MET A 536 -4.25 3.89 -25.59
CA MET A 536 -5.33 3.56 -26.53
C MET A 536 -4.91 3.85 -27.97
N ARG A 537 -4.33 5.02 -28.23
CA ARG A 537 -3.88 5.43 -29.56
C ARG A 537 -2.85 4.46 -30.12
N HIS A 538 -1.85 4.09 -29.32
CA HIS A 538 -0.81 3.16 -29.76
C HIS A 538 -1.37 1.75 -29.98
N TYR A 539 -2.23 1.26 -29.09
CA TYR A 539 -2.86 -0.05 -29.22
C TYR A 539 -3.69 -0.18 -30.52
N TYR A 540 -4.68 0.71 -30.75
CA TYR A 540 -5.60 0.56 -31.90
C TYR A 540 -5.00 0.91 -33.26
N ASN A 541 -3.89 1.66 -33.29
CA ASN A 541 -3.15 1.91 -34.52
C ASN A 541 -2.18 0.77 -34.87
N ASN A 542 -1.94 -0.17 -33.94
CA ASN A 542 -1.13 -1.34 -34.21
C ASN A 542 -1.95 -2.41 -34.97
N PRO A 543 -1.46 -2.95 -36.10
CA PRO A 543 -2.17 -4.00 -36.84
C PRO A 543 -2.54 -5.24 -36.02
N LEU A 544 -1.70 -5.63 -35.05
CA LEU A 544 -1.92 -6.79 -34.17
C LEU A 544 -3.19 -6.67 -33.32
N SER A 545 -3.66 -5.44 -33.08
CA SER A 545 -4.88 -5.19 -32.32
C SER A 545 -6.14 -5.65 -33.05
N LYS A 546 -6.09 -5.80 -34.39
CA LYS A 546 -7.24 -6.22 -35.21
C LYS A 546 -7.38 -7.74 -35.26
N GLU A 547 -6.28 -8.47 -35.08
CA GLU A 547 -6.25 -9.93 -35.03
C GLU A 547 -6.82 -10.47 -33.72
N THR A 548 -6.53 -9.78 -32.62
CA THR A 548 -6.97 -10.12 -31.25
C THR A 548 -8.48 -9.92 -31.03
N VAL A 549 -9.11 -8.97 -31.74
CA VAL A 549 -10.56 -8.70 -31.64
C VAL A 549 -11.43 -9.76 -32.35
N LYS A 550 -10.85 -10.63 -33.18
CA LYS A 550 -11.58 -11.75 -33.80
C LYS A 550 -11.82 -12.94 -32.86
N GLY A 551 -11.15 -12.99 -31.70
CA GLY A 551 -11.13 -14.18 -30.81
C GLY A 551 -12.01 -14.14 -29.55
N LYS A 552 -12.54 -12.99 -29.11
CA LYS A 552 -13.44 -12.90 -27.94
C LYS A 552 -14.54 -11.87 -28.21
N LYS A 553 -15.80 -12.28 -28.00
CA LYS A 553 -17.01 -11.47 -28.25
C LYS A 553 -16.89 -10.07 -27.64
N ARG A 554 -17.04 -9.07 -28.51
CA ARG A 554 -16.98 -7.63 -28.26
C ARG A 554 -18.10 -7.08 -27.32
N GLU A 555 -19.00 -7.93 -26.85
CA GLU A 555 -20.25 -7.52 -26.19
C GLU A 555 -20.17 -7.36 -24.66
N THR A 556 -19.22 -8.00 -23.99
CA THR A 556 -19.17 -7.99 -22.51
C THR A 556 -18.60 -6.70 -21.94
N THR A 557 -17.65 -6.04 -22.61
CA THR A 557 -16.94 -4.86 -22.05
C THR A 557 -17.78 -3.59 -22.08
N VAL A 558 -18.63 -3.41 -23.09
CA VAL A 558 -19.52 -2.23 -23.17
C VAL A 558 -20.71 -2.40 -22.23
N LYS A 559 -21.28 -3.61 -22.09
CA LYS A 559 -22.33 -3.89 -21.10
C LYS A 559 -21.82 -3.81 -19.66
N ALA A 560 -20.59 -4.24 -19.37
CA ALA A 560 -19.99 -4.10 -18.04
C ALA A 560 -19.65 -2.64 -17.68
N ALA A 561 -19.11 -1.87 -18.64
CA ALA A 561 -18.87 -0.44 -18.45
C ALA A 561 -20.18 0.36 -18.28
N ILE A 562 -21.24 -0.03 -19.01
CA ILE A 562 -22.58 0.55 -18.88
C ILE A 562 -23.31 0.05 -17.63
N SER A 563 -23.08 -1.18 -17.15
CA SER A 563 -23.68 -1.69 -15.92
C SER A 563 -23.04 -1.11 -14.66
N GLN A 564 -21.80 -0.60 -14.75
CA GLN A 564 -21.17 0.21 -13.70
C GLN A 564 -21.72 1.66 -13.65
N LEU A 565 -22.44 2.11 -14.68
CA LEU A 565 -23.25 3.32 -14.66
C LEU A 565 -24.62 3.01 -14.00
N THR A 566 -24.62 2.87 -12.67
CA THR A 566 -25.86 2.92 -11.89
C THR A 566 -26.56 4.27 -12.11
N PHE A 567 -27.89 4.35 -11.92
CA PHE A 567 -28.65 5.61 -12.02
C PHE A 567 -28.07 6.72 -11.11
N LYS A 568 -27.47 6.35 -9.98
CA LYS A 568 -26.72 7.23 -9.07
C LYS A 568 -25.43 7.79 -9.70
N ASN A 569 -24.66 6.95 -10.40
CA ASN A 569 -23.49 7.39 -11.18
C ASN A 569 -23.91 8.26 -12.37
N PHE A 570 -24.99 7.93 -13.06
CA PHE A 570 -25.54 8.71 -14.17
C PHE A 570 -25.90 10.15 -13.75
N LEU A 571 -26.54 10.34 -12.58
CA LEU A 571 -26.82 11.67 -12.02
C LEU A 571 -25.53 12.44 -11.66
N ARG A 572 -24.51 11.77 -11.11
CA ARG A 572 -23.18 12.37 -10.84
C ARG A 572 -22.46 12.80 -12.12
N HIS A 573 -22.72 12.12 -13.23
CA HIS A 573 -22.18 12.42 -14.56
C HIS A 573 -22.91 13.56 -15.28
N LEU A 574 -24.16 13.87 -14.91
CA LEU A 574 -24.91 15.02 -15.41
C LEU A 574 -24.30 16.36 -14.96
N PHE A 575 -23.76 16.42 -13.74
CA PHE A 575 -23.16 17.64 -13.17
C PHE A 575 -21.68 17.84 -13.52
N ASN A 576 -21.07 16.91 -14.27
CA ASN A 576 -19.66 16.99 -14.62
C ASN A 576 -19.37 16.54 -16.06
N PRO A 577 -19.78 17.34 -17.07
CA PRO A 577 -19.72 16.95 -18.47
C PRO A 577 -18.29 16.69 -18.96
N ILE A 578 -17.28 17.34 -18.38
CA ILE A 578 -15.87 17.16 -18.74
C ILE A 578 -15.36 15.82 -18.24
N THR A 579 -15.65 15.44 -16.98
CA THR A 579 -15.31 14.08 -16.47
C THR A 579 -16.01 13.00 -17.26
N THR A 580 -17.27 13.19 -17.62
CA THR A 580 -18.05 12.22 -18.41
C THR A 580 -17.49 12.08 -19.82
N LEU A 581 -17.19 13.19 -20.50
CA LEU A 581 -16.53 13.18 -21.80
C LEU A 581 -15.15 12.49 -21.73
N ASN A 582 -14.36 12.81 -20.70
CA ASN A 582 -13.08 12.17 -20.43
C ASN A 582 -13.23 10.64 -20.30
N ALA A 583 -14.16 10.17 -19.46
CA ALA A 583 -14.43 8.74 -19.26
C ALA A 583 -14.86 8.02 -20.55
N ILE A 584 -15.75 8.64 -21.33
CA ILE A 584 -16.19 8.09 -22.63
C ILE A 584 -15.01 7.99 -23.61
N LEU A 585 -14.18 9.04 -23.68
CA LEU A 585 -13.05 9.08 -24.60
C LEU A 585 -11.99 8.02 -24.25
N ILE A 586 -11.58 7.91 -22.99
CA ILE A 586 -10.56 6.93 -22.58
C ILE A 586 -11.03 5.48 -22.67
N CYS A 587 -12.34 5.23 -22.76
CA CYS A 587 -12.92 3.90 -22.94
C CYS A 587 -13.29 3.57 -24.40
N SER A 588 -13.21 4.55 -25.32
CA SER A 588 -13.67 4.38 -26.70
C SER A 588 -12.53 4.14 -27.68
N PRO A 589 -12.59 3.08 -28.52
CA PRO A 589 -11.65 2.89 -29.62
C PRO A 589 -11.62 4.06 -30.62
N LEU A 590 -12.67 4.89 -30.65
CA LEU A 590 -12.73 6.08 -31.51
C LEU A 590 -11.69 7.12 -31.13
N VAL A 591 -11.22 7.13 -29.88
CA VAL A 591 -10.22 8.09 -29.41
C VAL A 591 -8.90 7.98 -30.17
N ALA A 592 -8.55 6.77 -30.64
CA ALA A 592 -7.35 6.55 -31.45
C ALA A 592 -7.42 7.22 -32.82
N LYS A 593 -8.65 7.51 -33.31
CA LYS A 593 -8.88 8.23 -34.57
C LYS A 593 -8.91 9.74 -34.39
N ILE A 594 -9.02 10.23 -33.15
CA ILE A 594 -9.00 11.65 -32.82
C ILE A 594 -7.60 11.98 -32.34
N SER A 595 -6.74 12.44 -33.26
CA SER A 595 -5.34 12.74 -32.96
C SER A 595 -4.92 14.11 -33.44
N GLY A 596 -3.98 14.72 -32.71
CA GLY A 596 -3.28 15.92 -33.13
C GLY A 596 -3.10 16.93 -31.98
N PRO A 597 -2.12 17.86 -32.11
CA PRO A 597 -1.81 18.83 -31.06
C PRO A 597 -3.01 19.66 -30.57
N TRP A 598 -3.97 19.92 -31.46
CA TRP A 598 -5.20 20.65 -31.13
C TRP A 598 -6.04 19.92 -30.06
N PHE A 599 -6.18 18.60 -30.17
CA PHE A 599 -7.00 17.79 -29.26
C PHE A 599 -6.34 17.66 -27.88
N TYR A 600 -5.02 17.46 -27.86
CA TYR A 600 -4.23 17.51 -26.62
C TYR A 600 -4.41 18.85 -25.90
N SER A 601 -4.27 19.96 -26.63
CA SER A 601 -4.45 21.30 -26.07
C SER A 601 -5.87 21.48 -25.53
N LEU A 602 -6.90 21.06 -26.28
CA LEU A 602 -8.30 21.13 -25.87
C LEU A 602 -8.52 20.36 -24.56
N MET A 603 -8.18 19.08 -24.51
CA MET A 603 -8.41 18.24 -23.34
C MET A 603 -7.61 18.72 -22.12
N ARG A 604 -6.37 19.16 -22.33
CA ARG A 604 -5.55 19.76 -21.27
C ARG A 604 -6.20 21.02 -20.69
N ASN A 605 -6.77 21.88 -21.55
CA ASN A 605 -7.47 23.09 -21.09
C ASN A 605 -8.78 22.76 -20.37
N LEU A 606 -9.60 21.84 -20.91
CA LEU A 606 -10.87 21.44 -20.30
C LEU A 606 -10.67 20.83 -18.92
N LEU A 607 -9.76 19.86 -18.79
CA LEU A 607 -9.47 19.20 -17.51
C LEU A 607 -8.89 20.17 -16.48
N TRP A 608 -8.12 21.17 -16.92
CA TRP A 608 -7.61 22.22 -16.05
C TRP A 608 -8.69 23.18 -15.57
N THR A 609 -9.60 23.58 -16.47
CA THR A 609 -10.77 24.41 -16.11
C THR A 609 -11.64 23.66 -15.10
N GLU A 610 -11.92 22.38 -15.35
CA GLU A 610 -12.67 21.52 -14.43
C GLU A 610 -11.98 21.45 -13.05
N TYR A 611 -10.67 21.23 -13.02
CA TYR A 611 -9.88 21.22 -11.79
C TYR A 611 -9.96 22.54 -11.02
N LYS A 612 -9.84 23.68 -11.71
CA LYS A 612 -10.00 25.01 -11.09
C LYS A 612 -11.39 25.20 -10.50
N ILE A 613 -12.43 24.83 -11.24
CA ILE A 613 -13.82 24.91 -10.78
C ILE A 613 -13.99 24.07 -9.51
N LYS A 614 -13.60 22.79 -9.55
CA LYS A 614 -13.66 21.89 -8.37
C LYS A 614 -12.92 22.46 -7.17
N ASN A 615 -11.72 23.00 -7.37
CA ASN A 615 -10.93 23.58 -6.29
C ASN A 615 -11.55 24.85 -5.69
N LEU A 616 -12.22 25.68 -6.50
CA LEU A 616 -12.95 26.84 -6.00
C LEU A 616 -14.11 26.41 -5.08
N PHE A 617 -14.85 25.37 -5.47
CA PHE A 617 -15.95 24.83 -4.66
C PHE A 617 -15.46 24.05 -3.42
N ARG A 618 -14.36 23.31 -3.54
CA ARG A 618 -13.75 22.56 -2.42
C ARG A 618 -13.31 23.48 -1.27
N LYS A 619 -12.82 24.69 -1.59
CA LYS A 619 -12.43 25.69 -0.59
C LYS A 619 -13.60 26.29 0.19
N LYS A 620 -14.84 26.15 -0.29
CA LYS A 620 -16.03 26.68 0.38
C LYS A 620 -16.71 25.71 1.36
N LYS A 621 -16.22 24.47 1.55
CA LYS A 621 -16.89 23.38 2.33
C LYS A 621 -18.36 23.05 1.92
N ASP A 622 -18.99 23.82 1.03
CA ASP A 622 -20.41 23.75 0.70
C ASP A 622 -20.79 22.82 -0.46
N PHE A 623 -19.84 22.12 -1.09
CA PHE A 623 -20.15 21.27 -2.24
C PHE A 623 -20.09 19.78 -1.90
N CYS A 624 -21.25 19.21 -1.58
CA CYS A 624 -21.49 17.76 -1.63
C CYS A 624 -22.27 17.46 -2.93
N PRO A 625 -21.65 16.81 -3.94
CA PRO A 625 -22.34 16.50 -5.19
C PRO A 625 -23.60 15.64 -4.99
N ASP A 626 -23.69 14.92 -3.87
CA ASP A 626 -24.82 14.05 -3.52
C ASP A 626 -26.03 14.83 -2.94
N LYS A 627 -25.93 16.14 -2.74
CA LYS A 627 -27.00 16.99 -2.16
C LYS A 627 -27.60 18.03 -3.11
N VAL A 628 -27.23 18.02 -4.39
CA VAL A 628 -27.75 18.97 -5.39
C VAL A 628 -28.94 18.34 -6.13
N GLU A 629 -30.17 18.72 -5.76
CA GLU A 629 -31.35 18.45 -6.59
C GLU A 629 -31.40 19.43 -7.77
N LEU A 630 -31.64 18.90 -8.99
CA LEU A 630 -31.81 19.73 -10.20
C LEU A 630 -33.13 20.50 -10.14
N PRO A 631 -33.17 21.78 -10.57
CA PRO A 631 -34.42 22.40 -11.02
C PRO A 631 -35.02 21.55 -12.14
N LYS A 632 -36.33 21.26 -12.08
CA LYS A 632 -37.02 20.30 -12.97
C LYS A 632 -37.04 20.71 -14.45
N ASP A 633 -36.45 21.85 -14.81
CA ASP A 633 -36.75 22.56 -16.05
C ASP A 633 -35.56 22.66 -17.03
N ILE A 634 -34.42 22.00 -16.75
CA ILE A 634 -33.22 22.07 -17.60
C ILE A 634 -33.17 20.87 -18.57
N ASP A 635 -33.45 21.11 -19.85
CA ASP A 635 -33.30 20.10 -20.93
C ASP A 635 -31.85 20.04 -21.46
N ILE A 636 -31.07 19.12 -20.88
CA ILE A 636 -29.65 18.90 -21.15
C ILE A 636 -29.41 18.17 -22.50
N SER A 637 -30.46 17.56 -23.08
CA SER A 637 -30.37 16.84 -24.36
C SER A 637 -30.05 17.74 -25.55
N LYS A 638 -30.30 19.05 -25.42
CA LYS A 638 -29.99 20.07 -26.42
C LYS A 638 -28.50 20.41 -26.48
N GLY A 639 -27.84 20.52 -25.33
CA GLY A 639 -26.40 20.84 -25.23
C GLY A 639 -25.50 19.70 -25.74
N LEU A 640 -25.84 18.45 -25.40
CA LEU A 640 -25.13 17.27 -25.90
C LEU A 640 -25.28 17.08 -27.42
N ARG A 641 -26.48 17.33 -27.97
CA ARG A 641 -26.70 17.32 -29.43
C ARG A 641 -25.84 18.38 -30.13
N HIS A 642 -25.75 19.57 -29.56
CA HIS A 642 -24.94 20.66 -30.10
C HIS A 642 -23.42 20.34 -30.11
N ILE A 643 -22.89 19.75 -29.03
CA ILE A 643 -21.47 19.33 -28.97
C ILE A 643 -21.19 18.23 -30.01
N VAL A 644 -22.09 17.25 -30.15
CA VAL A 644 -21.96 16.17 -31.14
C VAL A 644 -22.04 16.70 -32.57
N GLU A 645 -22.87 17.70 -32.84
CA GLU A 645 -22.94 18.38 -34.16
C GLU A 645 -21.68 19.19 -34.46
N LYS A 646 -21.18 20.00 -33.52
CA LYS A 646 -19.92 20.76 -33.69
C LYS A 646 -18.71 19.84 -33.89
N LEU A 647 -18.67 18.67 -33.24
CA LEU A 647 -17.63 17.65 -33.47
C LEU A 647 -17.75 16.97 -34.85
N LYS A 648 -18.97 16.84 -35.39
CA LYS A 648 -19.21 16.36 -36.77
C LYS A 648 -18.81 17.42 -37.81
N GLU A 649 -19.09 18.70 -37.56
CA GLU A 649 -18.67 19.82 -38.43
C GLU A 649 -17.14 20.00 -38.45
N ALA A 650 -16.48 19.82 -37.30
CA ALA A 650 -15.02 19.84 -37.24
C ALA A 650 -14.36 18.70 -38.06
N ARG A 651 -15.10 17.62 -38.33
CA ARG A 651 -14.66 16.46 -39.13
C ARG A 651 -14.82 16.68 -40.64
N THR A 652 -15.71 17.56 -41.08
CA THR A 652 -16.01 17.80 -42.51
C THR A 652 -15.17 18.93 -43.14
N GLY A 653 -14.34 19.62 -42.36
CA GLY A 653 -13.33 20.55 -42.87
C GLY A 653 -13.84 21.90 -43.39
N THR A 654 -15.11 22.25 -43.17
CA THR A 654 -15.81 23.37 -43.83
C THR A 654 -15.89 24.68 -43.01
N GLN A 655 -14.90 25.02 -42.17
CA GLN A 655 -14.84 26.36 -41.55
C GLN A 655 -13.43 26.96 -41.49
N THR A 656 -13.39 28.26 -41.79
CA THR A 656 -12.22 29.15 -41.89
C THR A 656 -11.48 29.33 -40.56
N LYS A 657 -10.17 29.59 -40.65
CA LYS A 657 -9.20 29.54 -39.53
C LYS A 657 -9.42 30.52 -38.37
N THR A 658 -10.28 31.53 -38.53
CA THR A 658 -10.43 32.65 -37.57
C THR A 658 -11.54 32.46 -36.53
N ASP A 659 -12.57 31.64 -36.79
CA ASP A 659 -13.69 31.42 -35.84
C ASP A 659 -13.47 30.28 -34.84
N LYS A 660 -12.47 29.41 -35.06
CA LYS A 660 -12.20 28.24 -34.19
C LYS A 660 -11.85 28.59 -32.75
N ASN A 661 -11.33 29.79 -32.49
CA ASN A 661 -10.85 30.17 -31.16
C ASN A 661 -11.93 30.85 -30.30
N VAL A 662 -12.98 31.43 -30.90
CA VAL A 662 -13.98 32.24 -30.18
C VAL A 662 -15.16 31.37 -29.71
N ASP A 663 -15.61 30.41 -30.51
CA ASP A 663 -16.74 29.52 -30.14
C ASP A 663 -16.38 28.46 -29.08
N ILE A 664 -15.13 28.02 -29.03
CA ILE A 664 -14.67 27.01 -28.04
C ILE A 664 -14.50 27.63 -26.63
N LEU A 665 -14.24 28.95 -26.56
CA LEU A 665 -14.16 29.71 -25.31
C LEU A 665 -15.54 29.90 -24.65
N LEU A 666 -16.62 29.86 -25.44
CA LEU A 666 -18.00 29.99 -24.95
C LEU A 666 -18.57 28.68 -24.38
N LEU A 667 -18.08 27.52 -24.80
CA LEU A 667 -18.45 26.21 -24.22
C LEU A 667 -17.85 25.96 -22.82
N GLY A 668 -16.90 26.80 -22.39
CA GLY A 668 -16.25 26.72 -21.08
C GLY A 668 -16.73 27.71 -20.03
N ARG A 669 -17.61 28.66 -20.39
CA ARG A 669 -18.37 29.48 -19.43
C ARG A 669 -19.69 28.79 -19.14
#